data_AF-A0A7N6BR94-F1
#
_entry.id   AF-A0A7N6BR94-F1
#
_cell.length_a   1.000
_cell.length_b   1.000
_cell.length_c   1.000
_cell.angle_alpha   90.00
_cell.angle_beta   90.00
_cell.angle_gamma   90.00
#
_symmetry.space_group_name_H-M   'P 1'
#
loop_
_entity.id
_entity.type
_entity.pdbx_description
1 polymer ?
#
loop_
_entity_poly.entity_id
_entity_poly.type
_entity_poly.pdbx_seq_one_letter_code
_entity_poly.pdbx_strand_id
1 'polypeptide(L)'
;MTDDFSQSLTPPVSPFAADSLCELTPARPPCFCCSETKDDPSGELSLEGYIARGSLKRLLLRLDPAPADYETDTVEIFGFPWVTETALVESTKLLFCLMRQKVYRLETLVQSSSHDFGLAGNLHYEAEDLRQQCVSFLQYVKVFVYVEPISPPDAGPSHPYEEMEAQLPSSLLEELFGITLLIGRLKDLPANVQSAFTIQNQGKIFPPSWHLLHLHLDIHWSVLEILHLLSHKMQGQVVYAHQFVNLTGENLTDASLFEEHLCSLLCDLTGLAIGKYSKVRPTEILSSHHYLCSCTKELWVLVMHLLEYRNKVLHKQSFWSYMNTLLRPLVSGKPAAEQFSGLPTHCKDPLGFTWWLVTHVAMLGQYSRNGTIQNEKNLSDNWTFVEELLKLTGNPKVKEQVRMHVHCCLSLCLLWEPSTSAVSTLWEYYSKNLSASFTVPWLGMSGLGTLSKTPLALLEQARSCCSPSPLHSPGHTQLYRSANSFHIFLRVLALCLAQDRAGGVPQRQIKGRIYSKFSSKKMQELSEAGLMNFLLLFLVVAQQVELEDVASRACELLGFLPSNCPPGHRTLIWRGQLSLLLLFQERGLDVGAQANWLASSFIQTAKEFYNKNTDVSRRLALWGPLGSYLEGVAEVFETSPNLNHPTDFQ
;
A
#
# COMPACT_ATOMS: atom_id res chain seq x y z
N MET A 1 -50.09 47.49 56.66
CA MET A 1 -49.68 48.10 55.37
C MET A 1 -48.23 48.45 55.51
N THR A 2 -47.37 47.58 55.01
CA THR A 2 -45.92 47.73 54.89
C THR A 2 -45.50 46.78 53.77
N ASP A 3 -44.64 47.31 52.91
CA ASP A 3 -44.16 46.76 51.66
C ASP A 3 -43.43 45.42 51.77
N ASP A 4 -43.44 44.65 50.68
CA ASP A 4 -42.29 43.85 50.25
C ASP A 4 -42.14 43.99 48.73
N PHE A 5 -41.05 44.63 48.32
CA PHE A 5 -40.61 44.82 46.94
C PHE A 5 -39.84 43.58 46.46
N SER A 6 -40.25 42.98 45.35
CA SER A 6 -39.36 42.18 44.50
C SER A 6 -39.39 42.74 43.08
N GLN A 7 -38.40 43.58 42.77
CA GLN A 7 -38.14 44.04 41.40
C GLN A 7 -37.41 42.92 40.64
N SER A 8 -38.08 42.30 39.67
CA SER A 8 -37.43 41.54 38.61
C SER A 8 -36.80 42.52 37.62
N LEU A 9 -35.49 42.42 37.42
CA LEU A 9 -34.68 43.22 36.48
C LEU A 9 -34.44 42.49 35.14
N THR A 10 -35.44 41.79 34.63
CA THR A 10 -35.37 41.21 33.28
C THR A 10 -36.50 41.73 32.42
N PRO A 11 -36.24 42.32 31.23
CA PRO A 11 -37.29 42.74 30.32
C PRO A 11 -38.08 41.53 29.81
N PRO A 12 -39.36 41.68 29.42
CA PRO A 12 -40.17 40.59 28.92
C PRO A 12 -39.58 40.03 27.62
N VAL A 13 -39.39 38.71 27.59
CA VAL A 13 -38.84 37.96 26.45
C VAL A 13 -39.77 38.08 25.24
N SER A 14 -39.23 38.52 24.10
CA SER A 14 -39.94 38.57 22.82
C SER A 14 -40.33 37.15 22.36
N PRO A 15 -41.54 36.93 21.82
CA PRO A 15 -42.02 35.60 21.41
C PRO A 15 -41.29 35.02 20.18
N PHE A 16 -40.23 35.68 19.68
CA PHE A 16 -39.37 35.21 18.60
C PHE A 16 -38.01 34.65 19.08
N ALA A 17 -37.76 34.58 20.39
CA ALA A 17 -36.48 34.13 20.95
C ALA A 17 -36.36 32.61 21.17
N ALA A 18 -37.38 31.82 20.81
CA ALA A 18 -37.42 30.39 21.15
C ALA A 18 -36.73 29.44 20.14
N ASP A 19 -36.34 29.93 18.95
CA ASP A 19 -35.76 29.08 17.89
C ASP A 19 -34.27 29.35 17.57
N SER A 20 -33.58 30.20 18.36
CA SER A 20 -32.19 30.60 18.09
C SER A 20 -31.18 30.30 19.21
N LEU A 21 -31.49 29.35 20.10
CA LEU A 21 -30.56 28.85 21.12
C LEU A 21 -30.21 27.38 20.86
N CYS A 22 -29.71 27.11 19.66
CA CYS A 22 -28.65 26.13 19.52
C CYS A 22 -27.37 26.97 19.63
N GLU A 23 -26.74 27.01 20.82
CA GLU A 23 -25.35 27.43 20.92
C GLU A 23 -24.56 26.52 19.97
N LEU A 24 -24.25 27.03 18.77
CA LEU A 24 -23.38 26.38 17.82
C LEU A 24 -22.03 26.27 18.52
N THR A 25 -21.75 25.10 19.07
CA THR A 25 -20.41 24.79 19.57
C THR A 25 -19.45 25.10 18.42
N PRO A 26 -18.45 25.98 18.59
CA PRO A 26 -17.55 26.34 17.50
C PRO A 26 -16.96 25.06 16.91
N ALA A 27 -16.94 24.99 15.58
CA ALA A 27 -16.55 23.78 14.88
C ALA A 27 -15.10 23.43 15.28
N ARG A 28 -14.91 22.28 15.93
CA ARG A 28 -13.56 21.86 16.34
C ARG A 28 -12.68 21.67 15.09
N PRO A 29 -11.44 22.17 15.09
CA PRO A 29 -10.51 21.94 13.99
C PRO A 29 -10.24 20.44 13.81
N PRO A 30 -9.90 20.00 12.59
CA PRO A 30 -9.56 18.61 12.33
C PRO A 30 -8.35 18.16 13.15
N CYS A 31 -8.41 16.95 13.69
CA CYS A 31 -7.30 16.33 14.42
C CYS A 31 -7.28 14.82 14.25
N PHE A 32 -6.14 14.20 14.50
CA PHE A 32 -6.00 12.75 14.40
C PHE A 32 -6.80 12.01 15.47
N CYS A 33 -7.81 11.23 15.10
CA CYS A 33 -8.61 10.47 16.06
C CYS A 33 -8.86 9.03 15.61
N CYS A 34 -8.38 8.05 16.39
CA CYS A 34 -8.59 6.62 16.12
C CYS A 34 -9.65 5.97 17.02
N SER A 35 -10.49 6.78 17.68
CA SER A 35 -11.48 6.31 18.66
C SER A 35 -12.65 5.52 18.04
N GLU A 36 -13.00 5.81 16.78
CA GLU A 36 -14.22 5.29 16.13
C GLU A 36 -13.96 4.15 15.15
N THR A 37 -12.71 3.99 14.72
CA THR A 37 -12.34 2.92 13.79
C THR A 37 -12.33 1.59 14.52
N LYS A 38 -13.44 0.83 14.41
CA LYS A 38 -13.40 -0.62 14.61
C LYS A 38 -12.32 -1.22 13.70
N ASP A 39 -11.87 -2.44 14.00
CA ASP A 39 -11.08 -3.27 13.09
C ASP A 39 -11.88 -3.60 11.83
N ASP A 40 -12.21 -2.58 11.04
CA ASP A 40 -13.06 -2.68 9.88
C ASP A 40 -12.19 -2.92 8.65
N PRO A 41 -12.37 -4.06 7.96
CA PRO A 41 -11.73 -4.31 6.67
C PRO A 41 -12.12 -3.30 5.57
N SER A 42 -13.14 -2.45 5.79
CA SER A 42 -13.58 -1.39 4.87
C SER A 42 -12.50 -0.32 4.60
N GLY A 43 -11.54 -0.15 5.51
CA GLY A 43 -10.48 0.84 5.35
C GLY A 43 -10.96 2.28 5.48
N GLU A 44 -12.05 2.57 6.18
CA GLU A 44 -12.48 3.95 6.36
C GLU A 44 -11.50 4.77 7.23
N LEU A 45 -11.39 6.06 6.93
CA LEU A 45 -10.63 7.03 7.71
C LEU A 45 -11.58 7.69 8.73
N SER A 46 -11.00 8.30 9.78
CA SER A 46 -11.78 8.99 10.81
C SER A 46 -12.57 10.16 10.23
N LEU A 47 -13.83 10.32 10.65
CA LEU A 47 -14.69 11.43 10.22
C LEU A 47 -14.22 12.79 10.79
N GLU A 48 -13.53 12.76 11.93
CA GLU A 48 -12.92 13.94 12.56
C GLU A 48 -11.51 14.25 12.04
N GLY A 49 -10.96 13.37 11.19
CA GLY A 49 -9.63 13.50 10.62
C GLY A 49 -9.51 14.60 9.56
N TYR A 50 -8.27 14.99 9.26
CA TYR A 50 -7.92 16.00 8.26
C TYR A 50 -8.48 15.70 6.87
N ILE A 51 -8.57 14.43 6.47
CA ILE A 51 -9.05 14.05 5.14
C ILE A 51 -10.57 14.18 5.06
N ALA A 52 -11.31 13.59 6.01
CA ALA A 52 -12.78 13.59 5.99
C ALA A 52 -13.36 15.00 6.19
N ARG A 53 -12.73 15.83 7.03
CA ARG A 53 -13.09 17.25 7.23
C ARG A 53 -12.69 18.15 6.06
N GLY A 54 -12.04 17.59 5.04
CA GLY A 54 -11.66 18.28 3.79
C GLY A 54 -10.44 19.19 3.91
N SER A 55 -9.67 19.12 5.00
CA SER A 55 -8.45 19.94 5.21
C SER A 55 -7.44 19.70 4.09
N LEU A 56 -7.15 18.43 3.77
CA LEU A 56 -6.23 18.09 2.68
C LEU A 56 -6.73 18.65 1.33
N LYS A 57 -8.02 18.50 1.03
CA LYS A 57 -8.59 19.00 -0.22
C LYS A 57 -8.43 20.52 -0.34
N ARG A 58 -8.69 21.27 0.73
CA ARG A 58 -8.53 22.74 0.76
C ARG A 58 -7.07 23.13 0.57
N LEU A 59 -6.14 22.48 1.27
CA LEU A 59 -4.69 22.70 1.12
C LEU A 59 -4.25 22.53 -0.35
N LEU A 60 -4.62 21.41 -0.97
CA LEU A 60 -4.22 21.09 -2.34
C LEU A 60 -4.89 22.00 -3.40
N LEU A 61 -6.07 22.54 -3.09
CA LEU A 61 -6.79 23.49 -3.95
C LEU A 61 -6.43 24.95 -3.65
N ARG A 62 -5.54 25.20 -2.67
CA ARG A 62 -5.16 26.54 -2.21
C ARG A 62 -6.38 27.37 -1.77
N LEU A 63 -7.24 26.72 -0.99
CA LEU A 63 -8.39 27.36 -0.36
C LEU A 63 -8.07 27.68 1.09
N ASP A 64 -8.85 28.58 1.67
CA ASP A 64 -8.80 28.91 3.09
C ASP A 64 -8.83 27.62 3.95
N PRO A 65 -7.86 27.41 4.85
CA PRO A 65 -7.84 26.24 5.72
C PRO A 65 -9.09 26.07 6.60
N ALA A 66 -9.74 27.17 7.02
CA ALA A 66 -10.94 27.16 7.84
C ALA A 66 -11.83 28.39 7.56
N PRO A 67 -12.62 28.39 6.47
CA PRO A 67 -13.34 29.56 5.98
C PRO A 67 -14.51 30.04 6.85
N ALA A 68 -14.83 29.33 7.94
CA ALA A 68 -15.89 29.70 8.87
C ALA A 68 -15.33 30.04 10.26
N ASP A 69 -14.02 29.91 10.44
CA ASP A 69 -13.34 30.17 11.71
C ASP A 69 -12.53 31.47 11.58
N TYR A 70 -12.40 32.21 12.68
CA TYR A 70 -11.59 33.44 12.76
C TYR A 70 -12.09 34.63 11.93
N GLU A 71 -13.39 34.71 11.63
CA GLU A 71 -14.01 35.89 10.99
C GLU A 71 -14.23 37.07 11.97
N THR A 72 -14.10 36.83 13.28
CA THR A 72 -14.34 37.83 14.32
C THR A 72 -13.08 38.64 14.63
N ASP A 73 -13.25 39.91 15.03
CA ASP A 73 -12.15 40.82 15.44
C ASP A 73 -11.26 40.25 16.56
N THR A 74 -11.82 39.38 17.40
CA THR A 74 -11.07 38.72 18.47
C THR A 74 -11.20 37.21 18.41
N VAL A 75 -10.12 36.53 18.84
CA VAL A 75 -9.99 35.07 18.91
C VAL A 75 -9.51 34.68 20.31
N GLU A 76 -10.09 33.64 20.89
CA GLU A 76 -9.60 33.07 22.14
C GLU A 76 -8.50 32.04 21.87
N ILE A 77 -7.29 32.31 22.38
CA ILE A 77 -6.14 31.40 22.27
C ILE A 77 -5.56 31.17 23.66
N PHE A 78 -5.49 29.89 24.06
CA PHE A 78 -5.01 29.45 25.38
C PHE A 78 -5.74 30.05 26.59
N GLY A 79 -7.01 30.45 26.42
CA GLY A 79 -7.84 31.07 27.46
C GLY A 79 -7.73 32.59 27.53
N PHE A 80 -7.09 33.22 26.54
CA PHE A 80 -6.92 34.67 26.47
C PHE A 80 -7.51 35.22 25.17
N PRO A 81 -8.20 36.38 25.19
CA PRO A 81 -8.67 37.04 23.98
C PRO A 81 -7.51 37.78 23.30
N TRP A 82 -7.41 37.61 21.98
CA TRP A 82 -6.43 38.27 21.12
C TRP A 82 -7.11 38.94 19.94
N VAL A 83 -6.51 39.98 19.37
CA VAL A 83 -6.96 40.57 18.11
C VAL A 83 -6.58 39.63 16.97
N THR A 84 -7.58 39.12 16.23
CA THR A 84 -7.39 38.02 15.28
C THR A 84 -6.33 38.31 14.22
N GLU A 85 -6.35 39.51 13.65
CA GLU A 85 -5.49 39.94 12.54
C GLU A 85 -4.05 40.29 12.97
N THR A 86 -3.79 40.58 14.26
CA THR A 86 -2.47 41.05 14.71
C THR A 86 -1.77 40.12 15.69
N ALA A 87 -2.49 39.19 16.34
CA ALA A 87 -1.95 38.41 17.46
C ALA A 87 -0.68 37.65 17.11
N LEU A 88 -0.64 37.02 15.93
CA LEU A 88 0.53 36.26 15.52
C LEU A 88 1.74 37.14 15.24
N VAL A 89 1.56 38.35 14.68
CA VAL A 89 2.64 39.32 14.42
C VAL A 89 3.16 39.89 15.73
N GLU A 90 2.28 40.34 16.61
CA GLU A 90 2.66 41.04 17.84
C GLU A 90 3.22 40.10 18.91
N SER A 91 2.76 38.85 18.93
CA SER A 91 2.99 37.92 20.06
C SER A 91 3.44 36.52 19.63
N THR A 92 4.12 36.38 18.49
CA THR A 92 4.58 35.06 17.98
C THR A 92 5.28 34.22 19.06
N LYS A 93 6.33 34.76 19.69
CA LYS A 93 7.11 34.04 20.71
C LYS A 93 6.29 33.64 21.93
N LEU A 94 5.40 34.53 22.37
CA LEU A 94 4.55 34.31 23.54
C LEU A 94 3.51 33.22 23.26
N LEU A 95 2.83 33.27 22.12
CA LEU A 95 1.84 32.27 21.71
C LEU A 95 2.46 30.87 21.58
N PHE A 96 3.63 30.77 20.96
CA PHE A 96 4.36 29.51 20.88
C PHE A 96 4.88 29.05 22.26
N CYS A 97 5.28 29.97 23.14
CA CYS A 97 5.63 29.63 24.53
C CYS A 97 4.43 29.04 25.29
N LEU A 98 3.24 29.62 25.15
CA LEU A 98 2.01 29.08 25.73
C LEU A 98 1.69 27.69 25.19
N MET A 99 1.84 27.47 23.88
CA MET A 99 1.70 26.13 23.29
C MET A 99 2.66 25.12 23.93
N ARG A 100 3.95 25.46 24.06
CA ARG A 100 4.95 24.61 24.72
C ARG A 100 4.55 24.29 26.16
N GLN A 101 4.03 25.26 26.91
CA GLN A 101 3.52 25.02 28.27
C GLN A 101 2.36 24.01 28.31
N LYS A 102 1.43 24.06 27.34
CA LYS A 102 0.33 23.08 27.26
C LYS A 102 0.85 21.67 26.94
N VAL A 103 1.84 21.57 26.04
CA VAL A 103 2.54 20.29 25.75
C VAL A 103 3.19 19.73 27.01
N TYR A 104 4.00 20.52 27.73
CA TYR A 104 4.65 20.09 28.97
C TYR A 104 3.66 19.69 30.07
N ARG A 105 2.53 20.40 30.17
CA ARG A 105 1.46 20.03 31.11
C ARG A 105 0.87 18.66 30.75
N LEU A 106 0.63 18.41 29.47
CA LEU A 106 0.15 17.10 29.01
C LEU A 106 1.17 15.99 29.26
N GLU A 107 2.46 16.23 29.04
CA GLU A 107 3.53 15.29 29.40
C GLU A 107 3.56 15.00 30.91
N THR A 108 3.38 16.03 31.73
CA THR A 108 3.30 15.88 33.19
C THR A 108 2.10 15.04 33.61
N LEU A 109 0.94 15.19 32.94
CA LEU A 109 -0.23 14.32 33.16
C LEU A 109 0.06 12.86 32.81
N VAL A 110 0.83 12.61 31.75
CA VAL A 110 1.27 11.24 31.39
C VAL A 110 2.20 10.64 32.45
N GLN A 111 3.09 11.44 33.03
CA GLN A 111 4.01 10.98 34.07
C GLN A 111 3.33 10.76 35.43
N SER A 112 2.31 11.57 35.73
CA SER A 112 1.58 11.55 37.00
C SER A 112 0.36 10.64 37.01
N SER A 113 -0.03 10.05 35.86
CA SER A 113 -1.19 9.18 35.78
C SER A 113 -1.03 7.93 36.66
N SER A 114 -1.68 7.92 37.82
CA SER A 114 -1.83 6.77 38.71
C SER A 114 -2.79 5.73 38.10
N HIS A 115 -2.63 4.44 38.45
CA HIS A 115 -3.54 3.36 38.04
C HIS A 115 -4.96 3.43 38.66
N ASP A 116 -5.34 4.56 39.27
CA ASP A 116 -6.65 4.77 39.89
C ASP A 116 -7.73 5.06 38.84
N PHE A 117 -8.56 4.06 38.58
CA PHE A 117 -9.67 4.12 37.63
C PHE A 117 -10.70 5.24 37.94
N GLY A 118 -10.82 5.67 39.20
CA GLY A 118 -11.74 6.74 39.61
C GLY A 118 -11.41 8.13 39.08
N LEU A 119 -10.16 8.38 38.68
CA LEU A 119 -9.70 9.67 38.13
C LEU A 119 -9.57 9.67 36.60
N ALA A 120 -9.79 8.53 35.94
CA ALA A 120 -9.54 8.37 34.52
C ALA A 120 -10.37 9.31 33.64
N GLY A 121 -11.62 9.61 34.03
CA GLY A 121 -12.47 10.56 33.30
C GLY A 121 -11.95 12.00 33.36
N ASN A 122 -11.57 12.48 34.55
CA ASN A 122 -11.04 13.84 34.71
C ASN A 122 -9.72 14.01 33.95
N LEU A 123 -8.82 13.03 34.05
CA LEU A 123 -7.56 13.03 33.31
C LEU A 123 -7.76 13.02 31.80
N HIS A 124 -8.77 12.30 31.31
CA HIS A 124 -9.12 12.27 29.90
C HIS A 124 -9.56 13.64 29.37
N TYR A 125 -10.50 14.30 30.05
CA TYR A 125 -11.02 15.60 29.61
C TYR A 125 -9.98 16.71 29.74
N GLU A 126 -9.17 16.70 30.81
CA GLU A 126 -8.06 17.65 30.94
C GLU A 126 -7.04 17.47 29.81
N ALA A 127 -6.68 16.23 29.49
CA ALA A 127 -5.76 15.94 28.40
C ALA A 127 -6.35 16.26 27.01
N GLU A 128 -7.65 16.04 26.81
CA GLU A 128 -8.36 16.43 25.59
C GLU A 128 -8.36 17.95 25.40
N ASP A 129 -8.68 18.72 26.45
CA ASP A 129 -8.67 20.18 26.43
C ASP A 129 -7.28 20.74 26.10
N LEU A 130 -6.23 20.23 26.74
CA LEU A 130 -4.85 20.64 26.45
C LEU A 130 -4.46 20.36 25.00
N ARG A 131 -4.80 19.18 24.49
CA ARG A 131 -4.57 18.83 23.09
C ARG A 131 -5.33 19.76 22.16
N GLN A 132 -6.62 19.99 22.44
CA GLN A 132 -7.50 20.79 21.59
C GLN A 132 -7.02 22.25 21.53
N GLN A 133 -6.56 22.84 22.63
CA GLN A 133 -5.96 24.17 22.63
C GLN A 133 -4.74 24.26 21.71
N CYS A 134 -3.87 23.26 21.72
CA CYS A 134 -2.71 23.21 20.81
C CYS A 134 -3.14 23.07 19.35
N VAL A 135 -4.10 22.20 19.03
CA VAL A 135 -4.59 22.01 17.66
C VAL A 135 -5.29 23.27 17.16
N SER A 136 -6.13 23.91 17.98
CA SER A 136 -6.79 25.18 17.63
C SER A 136 -5.80 26.31 17.40
N PHE A 137 -4.73 26.40 18.19
CA PHE A 137 -3.67 27.37 17.94
C PHE A 137 -2.94 27.10 16.62
N LEU A 138 -2.59 25.85 16.31
CA LEU A 138 -1.97 25.51 15.03
C LEU A 138 -2.89 25.77 13.84
N GLN A 139 -4.20 25.58 14.01
CA GLN A 139 -5.19 25.94 13.00
C GLN A 139 -5.22 27.46 12.77
N TYR A 140 -5.21 28.25 13.84
CA TYR A 140 -5.11 29.71 13.77
C TYR A 140 -3.88 30.15 12.98
N VAL A 141 -2.70 29.55 13.25
CA VAL A 141 -1.47 29.86 12.48
C VAL A 141 -1.64 29.57 10.98
N LYS A 142 -2.29 28.46 10.60
CA LYS A 142 -2.54 28.13 9.19
C LYS A 142 -3.42 29.15 8.50
N VAL A 143 -4.52 29.55 9.15
CA VAL A 143 -5.46 30.55 8.63
C VAL A 143 -4.76 31.90 8.52
N PHE A 144 -4.04 32.32 9.56
CA PHE A 144 -3.28 33.56 9.57
C PHE A 144 -2.32 33.66 8.39
N VAL A 145 -1.48 32.64 8.19
CA VAL A 145 -0.50 32.61 7.07
C VAL A 145 -1.20 32.64 5.70
N TYR A 146 -2.39 32.06 5.60
CA TYR A 146 -3.18 32.07 4.37
C TYR A 146 -3.79 33.45 4.08
N VAL A 147 -4.50 34.03 5.06
CA VAL A 147 -5.30 35.26 4.93
C VAL A 147 -4.40 36.50 4.91
N GLU A 148 -3.60 36.69 5.95
CA GLU A 148 -2.95 37.98 6.20
C GLU A 148 -1.85 38.29 5.19
N PRO A 149 -1.71 39.56 4.76
CA PRO A 149 -0.62 39.96 3.88
C PRO A 149 0.71 39.75 4.62
N ILE A 150 1.64 39.06 3.99
CA ILE A 150 3.00 38.92 4.50
C ILE A 150 3.89 39.75 3.57
N SER A 151 4.31 40.91 4.05
CA SER A 151 5.14 41.84 3.29
C SER A 151 6.57 41.31 3.15
N PRO A 152 7.15 41.21 1.93
CA PRO A 152 8.55 40.87 1.78
C PRO A 152 9.43 42.02 2.31
N PRO A 153 10.62 41.72 2.88
CA PRO A 153 11.46 42.69 3.58
C PRO A 153 12.03 43.83 2.70
N ASP A 154 11.80 43.81 1.39
CA ASP A 154 12.33 44.80 0.42
C ASP A 154 11.49 46.09 0.32
N ALA A 155 10.32 46.16 0.96
CA ALA A 155 9.56 47.41 1.10
C ALA A 155 10.03 48.14 2.36
N GLY A 156 10.65 49.32 2.22
CA GLY A 156 11.10 50.12 3.36
C GLY A 156 9.92 50.42 4.30
N PRO A 157 9.94 49.94 5.56
CA PRO A 157 8.80 50.05 6.45
C PRO A 157 8.66 51.50 6.94
N SER A 158 7.43 52.01 6.95
CA SER A 158 7.11 53.35 7.42
C SER A 158 6.54 53.34 8.85
N HIS A 159 6.04 52.17 9.31
CA HIS A 159 5.41 51.99 10.62
C HIS A 159 6.00 50.80 11.40
N PRO A 160 6.14 50.85 12.75
CA PRO A 160 6.71 49.77 13.55
C PRO A 160 6.00 48.41 13.41
N TYR A 161 4.70 48.42 13.15
CA TYR A 161 3.94 47.19 12.88
C TYR A 161 4.37 46.52 11.56
N GLU A 162 4.63 47.31 10.51
CA GLU A 162 5.10 46.80 9.21
C GLU A 162 6.49 46.15 9.33
N GLU A 163 7.34 46.67 10.24
CA GLU A 163 8.62 46.03 10.57
C GLU A 163 8.43 44.64 11.22
N MET A 164 7.47 44.52 12.15
CA MET A 164 7.16 43.26 12.81
C MET A 164 6.53 42.25 11.83
N GLU A 165 5.62 42.71 10.97
CA GLU A 165 4.98 41.91 9.94
C GLU A 165 6.02 41.36 8.95
N ALA A 166 6.97 42.18 8.50
CA ALA A 166 8.06 41.74 7.62
C ALA A 166 9.00 40.71 8.28
N GLN A 167 9.13 40.73 9.60
CA GLN A 167 9.95 39.76 10.37
C GLN A 167 9.20 38.48 10.73
N LEU A 168 7.86 38.45 10.57
CA LEU A 168 7.03 37.31 10.96
C LEU A 168 7.46 36.00 10.28
N PRO A 169 7.74 35.93 8.96
CA PRO A 169 8.15 34.67 8.32
C PRO A 169 9.39 34.03 8.96
N SER A 170 10.38 34.86 9.29
CA SER A 170 11.61 34.43 9.94
C SER A 170 11.35 33.95 11.36
N SER A 171 10.57 34.73 12.13
CA SER A 171 10.22 34.39 13.51
C SER A 171 9.36 33.12 13.59
N LEU A 172 8.41 32.96 12.67
CA LEU A 172 7.57 31.77 12.56
C LEU A 172 8.41 30.53 12.21
N LEU A 173 9.36 30.65 11.28
CA LEU A 173 10.27 29.55 10.93
C LEU A 173 11.08 29.07 12.14
N GLU A 174 11.60 29.99 12.95
CA GLU A 174 12.34 29.69 14.19
C GLU A 174 11.47 29.00 15.23
N GLU A 175 10.24 29.49 15.42
CA GLU A 175 9.32 28.90 16.37
C GLU A 175 8.84 27.50 15.94
N LEU A 176 8.63 27.28 14.63
CA LEU A 176 8.35 25.96 14.06
C LEU A 176 9.53 25.01 14.29
N PHE A 177 10.76 25.46 14.03
CA PHE A 177 11.96 24.67 14.33
C PHE A 177 12.04 24.32 15.82
N GLY A 178 11.81 25.29 16.71
CA GLY A 178 11.77 25.07 18.15
C GLY A 178 10.72 24.04 18.57
N ILE A 179 9.54 24.03 17.94
CA ILE A 179 8.52 22.99 18.15
C ILE A 179 9.02 21.62 17.68
N THR A 180 9.66 21.53 16.51
CA THR A 180 10.19 20.23 16.03
C THR A 180 11.22 19.64 16.98
N LEU A 181 12.06 20.49 17.59
CA LEU A 181 13.01 20.08 18.62
C LEU A 181 12.33 19.63 19.91
N LEU A 182 11.25 20.30 20.33
CA LEU A 182 10.48 19.94 21.52
C LEU A 182 9.80 18.57 21.35
N ILE A 183 9.10 18.39 20.24
CA ILE A 183 8.28 17.20 19.97
C ILE A 183 9.16 16.00 19.59
N GLY A 184 10.34 16.25 19.02
CA GLY A 184 11.33 15.23 18.70
C GLY A 184 10.83 14.23 17.67
N ARG A 185 11.31 13.00 17.76
CA ARG A 185 11.04 11.91 16.82
C ARG A 185 9.95 10.98 17.34
N LEU A 186 9.04 10.54 16.49
CA LEU A 186 7.95 9.63 16.87
C LEU A 186 8.45 8.27 17.36
N LYS A 187 9.56 7.79 16.79
CA LYS A 187 10.17 6.50 17.17
C LYS A 187 10.89 6.55 18.53
N ASP A 188 11.25 7.75 19.00
CA ASP A 188 12.01 7.98 20.23
C ASP A 188 11.08 8.30 21.43
N LEU A 189 9.77 8.31 21.20
CA LEU A 189 8.78 8.50 22.26
C LEU A 189 8.91 7.44 23.37
N PRO A 190 8.60 7.79 24.63
CA PRO A 190 8.59 6.84 25.73
C PRO A 190 7.69 5.61 25.45
N ALA A 191 8.09 4.43 25.94
CA ALA A 191 7.39 3.18 25.65
C ALA A 191 5.91 3.17 26.09
N ASN A 192 5.58 3.87 27.17
CA ASN A 192 4.21 4.07 27.67
C ASN A 192 3.35 4.97 26.76
N VAL A 193 3.99 5.82 25.94
CA VAL A 193 3.32 6.63 24.91
C VAL A 193 3.21 5.84 23.61
N GLN A 194 4.26 5.11 23.22
CA GLN A 194 4.20 4.24 22.03
C GLN A 194 3.17 3.11 22.18
N SER A 195 2.98 2.55 23.38
CA SER A 195 1.94 1.55 23.61
C SER A 195 0.52 2.10 23.38
N ALA A 196 0.34 3.42 23.42
CA ALA A 196 -0.94 4.06 23.18
C ALA A 196 -1.43 3.91 21.73
N PHE A 197 -0.55 3.62 20.77
CA PHE A 197 -0.95 3.29 19.40
C PHE A 197 -1.90 2.08 19.31
N THR A 198 -1.83 1.16 20.28
CA THR A 198 -2.63 -0.07 20.30
C THR A 198 -3.85 -0.01 21.23
N ILE A 199 -4.09 1.13 21.87
CA ILE A 199 -5.22 1.29 22.78
C ILE A 199 -6.51 1.42 21.97
N GLN A 200 -7.42 0.47 22.16
CA GLN A 200 -8.80 0.57 21.74
C GLN A 200 -9.66 0.70 23.00
N ASN A 201 -10.41 1.81 23.14
CA ASN A 201 -11.34 1.97 24.26
C ASN A 201 -12.76 2.27 23.76
N GLN A 202 -13.68 1.34 24.03
CA GLN A 202 -15.08 1.45 23.63
C GLN A 202 -15.82 2.57 24.36
N GLY A 203 -15.34 2.99 25.54
CA GLY A 203 -15.95 4.07 26.32
C GLY A 203 -15.59 5.48 25.88
N LYS A 204 -14.81 5.66 24.80
CA LYS A 204 -14.25 6.95 24.32
C LYS A 204 -13.43 7.74 25.35
N ILE A 205 -13.16 7.18 26.54
CA ILE A 205 -12.27 7.73 27.56
C ILE A 205 -10.87 7.19 27.33
N PHE A 206 -9.91 8.06 27.03
CA PHE A 206 -8.54 7.69 26.72
C PHE A 206 -7.55 8.22 27.76
N PRO A 207 -6.47 7.47 28.07
CA PRO A 207 -5.44 7.96 28.99
C PRO A 207 -4.69 9.16 28.39
N PRO A 208 -4.07 10.01 29.22
CA PRO A 208 -3.27 11.14 28.75
C PRO A 208 -2.20 10.77 27.71
N SER A 209 -1.64 9.55 27.78
CA SER A 209 -0.61 9.08 26.83
C SER A 209 -1.15 8.93 25.40
N TRP A 210 -2.43 8.61 25.25
CA TRP A 210 -3.10 8.57 23.95
C TRP A 210 -3.25 9.97 23.38
N HIS A 211 -3.67 10.94 24.19
CA HIS A 211 -3.81 12.33 23.76
C HIS A 211 -2.46 12.95 23.39
N LEU A 212 -1.43 12.71 24.20
CA LEU A 212 -0.07 13.16 23.90
C LEU A 212 0.40 12.58 22.57
N LEU A 213 0.30 11.25 22.39
CA LEU A 213 0.71 10.61 21.15
C LEU A 213 0.05 11.24 19.91
N HIS A 214 -1.27 11.47 19.96
CA HIS A 214 -1.97 12.03 18.81
C HIS A 214 -1.69 13.52 18.62
N LEU A 215 -1.40 14.27 19.70
CA LEU A 215 -0.89 15.64 19.60
C LEU A 215 0.46 15.69 18.89
N HIS A 216 1.38 14.73 19.14
CA HIS A 216 2.62 14.63 18.36
C HIS A 216 2.31 14.48 16.86
N LEU A 217 1.38 13.60 16.49
CA LEU A 217 0.96 13.45 15.09
C LEU A 217 0.39 14.76 14.51
N ASP A 218 -0.50 15.44 15.24
CA ASP A 218 -1.11 16.71 14.83
C ASP A 218 -0.04 17.79 14.58
N ILE A 219 0.95 17.87 15.47
CA ILE A 219 2.05 18.82 15.35
C ILE A 219 2.95 18.48 14.15
N HIS A 220 3.35 17.22 13.99
CA HIS A 220 4.19 16.80 12.84
C HIS A 220 3.52 17.16 11.51
N TRP A 221 2.23 16.89 11.36
CA TRP A 221 1.47 17.25 10.17
C TRP A 221 1.33 18.77 10.02
N SER A 222 0.95 19.47 11.08
CA SER A 222 0.73 20.92 11.03
C SER A 222 1.99 21.70 10.69
N VAL A 223 3.17 21.27 11.15
CA VAL A 223 4.44 21.88 10.75
C VAL A 223 4.66 21.76 9.24
N LEU A 224 4.44 20.58 8.64
CA LEU A 224 4.56 20.41 7.18
C LEU A 224 3.56 21.28 6.42
N GLU A 225 2.33 21.36 6.91
CA GLU A 225 1.26 22.17 6.33
C GLU A 225 1.57 23.67 6.39
N ILE A 226 1.99 24.18 7.56
CA ILE A 226 2.35 25.60 7.75
C ILE A 226 3.56 25.95 6.90
N LEU A 227 4.62 25.12 6.87
CA LEU A 227 5.79 25.37 6.02
C LEU A 227 5.42 25.35 4.53
N HIS A 228 4.49 24.50 4.11
CA HIS A 228 3.99 24.52 2.74
C HIS A 228 3.22 25.80 2.42
N LEU A 229 2.33 26.23 3.30
CA LEU A 229 1.58 27.49 3.17
C LEU A 229 2.51 28.70 3.14
N LEU A 230 3.48 28.76 4.05
CA LEU A 230 4.47 29.84 4.12
C LEU A 230 5.28 29.93 2.83
N SER A 231 5.82 28.81 2.34
CA SER A 231 6.59 28.77 1.09
C SER A 231 5.76 29.22 -0.12
N HIS A 232 4.45 28.90 -0.13
CA HIS A 232 3.53 29.36 -1.16
C HIS A 232 3.24 30.86 -1.06
N LYS A 233 2.98 31.37 0.15
CA LYS A 233 2.72 32.80 0.42
C LYS A 233 3.91 33.67 0.03
N MET A 234 5.12 33.18 0.26
CA MET A 234 6.38 33.85 -0.11
C MET A 234 6.73 33.74 -1.61
N GLN A 235 5.86 33.15 -2.43
CA GLN A 235 5.99 33.07 -3.90
C GLN A 235 7.35 32.54 -4.40
N GLY A 236 7.97 31.64 -3.63
CA GLY A 236 9.28 31.05 -3.95
C GLY A 236 10.50 31.85 -3.47
N GLN A 237 10.30 32.94 -2.72
CA GLN A 237 11.37 33.54 -1.92
C GLN A 237 11.76 32.62 -0.76
N VAL A 238 13.07 32.49 -0.53
CA VAL A 238 13.60 31.67 0.56
C VAL A 238 13.48 32.44 1.86
N VAL A 239 12.83 31.84 2.86
CA VAL A 239 12.73 32.42 4.19
C VAL A 239 13.90 31.91 5.03
N TYR A 240 14.65 32.82 5.64
CA TYR A 240 15.77 32.48 6.54
C TYR A 240 15.37 32.70 8.00
N ALA A 241 15.81 31.82 8.88
CA ALA A 241 15.72 32.00 10.33
C ALA A 241 16.86 32.92 10.82
N HIS A 242 16.65 34.23 10.82
CA HIS A 242 17.72 35.22 10.99
C HIS A 242 18.38 35.16 12.37
N GLN A 243 17.62 34.98 13.45
CA GLN A 243 18.18 34.86 14.80
C GLN A 243 18.97 33.56 14.92
N PHE A 244 18.45 32.45 14.38
CA PHE A 244 19.18 31.18 14.36
C PHE A 244 20.52 31.32 13.61
N VAL A 245 20.49 31.84 12.38
CA VAL A 245 21.69 32.08 11.56
C VAL A 245 22.68 32.97 12.29
N ASN A 246 22.22 34.04 12.94
CA ASN A 246 23.09 34.95 13.68
C ASN A 246 23.72 34.28 14.92
N LEU A 247 23.04 33.31 15.54
CA LEU A 247 23.52 32.61 16.74
C LEU A 247 24.41 31.41 16.43
N THR A 248 24.10 30.63 15.40
CA THR A 248 24.77 29.35 15.10
C THR A 248 25.71 29.44 13.91
N GLY A 249 25.53 30.42 13.02
CA GLY A 249 26.21 30.51 11.73
C GLY A 249 25.72 29.51 10.68
N GLU A 250 24.71 28.69 11.01
CA GLU A 250 24.13 27.69 10.11
C GLU A 250 22.90 28.23 9.38
N ASN A 251 22.77 27.91 8.09
CA ASN A 251 21.64 28.34 7.29
C ASN A 251 20.43 27.44 7.53
N LEU A 252 19.43 27.95 8.25
CA LEU A 252 18.10 27.34 8.39
C LEU A 252 17.09 28.11 7.52
N THR A 253 16.42 27.38 6.63
CA THR A 253 15.42 27.91 5.69
C THR A 253 14.10 27.15 5.80
N ASP A 254 13.01 27.73 5.29
CA ASP A 254 11.71 27.05 5.18
C ASP A 254 11.82 25.75 4.37
N ALA A 255 12.57 25.79 3.27
CA ALA A 255 12.81 24.63 2.42
C ALA A 255 13.64 23.56 3.15
N SER A 256 14.74 23.92 3.80
CA SER A 256 15.59 22.95 4.51
C SER A 256 14.87 22.32 5.70
N LEU A 257 14.12 23.12 6.47
CA LEU A 257 13.33 22.60 7.60
C LEU A 257 12.22 21.66 7.12
N PHE A 258 11.53 22.00 6.02
CA PHE A 258 10.51 21.13 5.43
C PHE A 258 11.12 19.78 5.02
N GLU A 259 12.25 19.79 4.33
CA GLU A 259 12.93 18.56 3.86
C GLU A 259 13.43 17.70 5.03
N GLU A 260 14.08 18.30 6.03
CA GLU A 260 14.59 17.58 7.20
C GLU A 260 13.47 16.96 8.03
N HIS A 261 12.41 17.73 8.31
CA HIS A 261 11.26 17.26 9.07
C HIS A 261 10.50 16.16 8.32
N LEU A 262 10.31 16.31 7.00
CA LEU A 262 9.71 15.28 6.15
C LEU A 262 10.52 13.99 6.17
N CYS A 263 11.84 14.09 5.96
CA CYS A 263 12.72 12.92 5.93
C CYS A 263 12.74 12.21 7.29
N SER A 264 12.78 12.96 8.38
CA SER A 264 12.66 12.45 9.74
C SER A 264 11.34 11.72 9.98
N LEU A 265 10.22 12.30 9.53
CA LEU A 265 8.90 11.72 9.65
C LEU A 265 8.75 10.42 8.84
N LEU A 266 9.20 10.40 7.58
CA LEU A 266 9.19 9.19 6.75
C LEU A 266 10.08 8.09 7.35
N CYS A 267 11.24 8.45 7.91
CA CYS A 267 12.09 7.54 8.66
C CYS A 267 11.35 6.94 9.86
N ASP A 268 10.64 7.75 10.64
CA ASP A 268 9.96 7.29 11.84
C ASP A 268 8.77 6.39 11.50
N LEU A 269 7.95 6.77 10.51
CA LEU A 269 6.84 5.94 10.03
C LEU A 269 7.35 4.59 9.48
N THR A 270 8.48 4.59 8.78
CA THR A 270 9.13 3.37 8.31
C THR A 270 9.68 2.56 9.48
N GLY A 271 10.27 3.19 10.49
CA GLY A 271 10.76 2.53 11.71
C GLY A 271 9.65 1.85 12.51
N LEU A 272 8.50 2.52 12.68
CA LEU A 272 7.29 1.95 13.28
C LEU A 272 6.79 0.73 12.47
N ALA A 273 6.81 0.83 11.14
CA ALA A 273 6.45 -0.28 10.26
C ALA A 273 7.44 -1.46 10.37
N ILE A 274 8.75 -1.23 10.54
CA ILE A 274 9.75 -2.28 10.80
C ILE A 274 9.41 -3.01 12.11
N GLY A 275 9.10 -2.25 13.17
CA GLY A 275 8.68 -2.80 14.46
C GLY A 275 7.47 -3.72 14.32
N LYS A 276 6.49 -3.34 13.50
CA LYS A 276 5.31 -4.17 13.20
C LYS A 276 5.66 -5.41 12.37
N TYR A 277 6.45 -5.25 11.31
CA TYR A 277 6.88 -6.36 10.43
C TYR A 277 7.60 -7.48 11.18
N SER A 278 8.36 -7.16 12.22
CA SER A 278 9.05 -8.16 13.05
C SER A 278 8.14 -9.24 13.63
N LYS A 279 6.83 -8.94 13.76
CA LYS A 279 5.79 -9.83 14.28
C LYS A 279 4.93 -10.47 13.17
N VAL A 280 5.07 -10.04 11.91
CA VAL A 280 4.25 -10.50 10.79
C VAL A 280 4.74 -11.85 10.30
N ARG A 281 3.82 -12.81 10.18
CA ARG A 281 4.12 -14.11 9.57
C ARG A 281 4.02 -14.03 8.04
N PRO A 282 4.77 -14.85 7.28
CA PRO A 282 4.65 -14.87 5.82
C PRO A 282 3.23 -15.14 5.30
N THR A 283 2.40 -15.85 6.06
CA THR A 283 1.01 -16.13 5.68
C THR A 283 0.05 -14.95 5.91
N GLU A 284 0.48 -13.91 6.63
CA GLU A 284 -0.32 -12.76 7.03
C GLU A 284 0.13 -11.47 6.32
N ILE A 285 1.10 -11.57 5.41
CA ILE A 285 1.76 -10.44 4.75
C ILE A 285 0.73 -9.45 4.20
N LEU A 286 -0.24 -9.90 3.41
CA LEU A 286 -1.25 -9.04 2.78
C LEU A 286 -2.49 -8.79 3.62
N SER A 287 -2.66 -9.48 4.74
CA SER A 287 -3.78 -9.25 5.68
C SER A 287 -3.36 -8.37 6.87
N SER A 288 -2.07 -8.09 7.00
CA SER A 288 -1.51 -7.21 8.02
C SER A 288 -1.50 -5.76 7.54
N HIS A 289 -1.27 -4.83 8.47
CA HIS A 289 -1.19 -3.40 8.17
C HIS A 289 0.19 -2.87 8.57
N HIS A 290 0.74 -1.90 7.85
CA HIS A 290 2.04 -1.30 8.18
C HIS A 290 1.95 -0.17 9.23
N TYR A 291 0.76 0.40 9.40
CA TYR A 291 0.46 1.46 10.36
C TYR A 291 0.01 0.87 11.71
N LEU A 292 0.19 1.61 12.81
CA LEU A 292 -0.16 1.14 14.16
C LEU A 292 -1.59 1.51 14.57
N CYS A 293 -2.10 2.64 14.09
CA CYS A 293 -3.51 3.05 14.23
C CYS A 293 -4.01 3.76 12.95
N SER A 294 -5.31 4.02 12.86
CA SER A 294 -5.92 4.74 11.72
C SER A 294 -5.38 6.16 11.54
N CYS A 295 -4.89 6.82 12.59
CA CYS A 295 -4.24 8.13 12.48
C CYS A 295 -2.89 8.05 11.76
N THR A 296 -2.07 7.05 12.05
CA THR A 296 -0.81 6.84 11.31
C THR A 296 -1.06 6.46 9.85
N LYS A 297 -2.15 5.74 9.56
CA LYS A 297 -2.62 5.49 8.18
C LYS A 297 -2.99 6.79 7.49
N GLU A 298 -3.79 7.64 8.14
CA GLU A 298 -4.18 8.95 7.61
C GLU A 298 -2.95 9.83 7.35
N LEU A 299 -1.99 9.85 8.27
CA LEU A 299 -0.74 10.59 8.12
C LEU A 299 0.08 10.15 6.90
N TRP A 300 0.18 8.83 6.63
CA TRP A 300 0.77 8.33 5.38
C TRP A 300 0.07 8.91 4.16
N VAL A 301 -1.27 8.86 4.12
CA VAL A 301 -2.06 9.36 3.00
C VAL A 301 -1.88 10.88 2.82
N LEU A 302 -1.89 11.65 3.91
CA LEU A 302 -1.66 13.09 3.89
C LEU A 302 -0.28 13.45 3.30
N VAL A 303 0.79 12.80 3.76
CA VAL A 303 2.16 13.01 3.25
C VAL A 303 2.25 12.61 1.78
N MET A 304 1.67 11.48 1.39
CA MET A 304 1.66 11.03 -0.01
C MET A 304 1.03 12.08 -0.93
N HIS A 305 -0.18 12.57 -0.60
CA HIS A 305 -0.86 13.56 -1.42
C HIS A 305 -0.14 14.92 -1.45
N LEU A 306 0.42 15.36 -0.32
CA LEU A 306 1.20 16.60 -0.26
C LEU A 306 2.43 16.53 -1.18
N LEU A 307 3.19 15.43 -1.16
CA LEU A 307 4.37 15.28 -2.00
C LEU A 307 4.03 15.12 -3.48
N GLU A 308 2.96 14.38 -3.82
CA GLU A 308 2.52 14.26 -5.21
C GLU A 308 2.02 15.61 -5.76
N TYR A 309 1.38 16.43 -4.94
CA TYR A 309 1.04 17.79 -5.32
C TYR A 309 2.28 18.66 -5.54
N ARG A 310 3.23 18.66 -4.60
CA ARG A 310 4.49 19.41 -4.73
C ARG A 310 5.32 18.95 -5.93
N ASN A 311 5.32 17.66 -6.25
CA ASN A 311 5.98 17.14 -7.45
C ASN A 311 5.32 17.68 -8.73
N LYS A 312 3.99 17.63 -8.82
CA LYS A 312 3.25 18.07 -10.02
C LYS A 312 3.28 19.58 -10.22
N VAL A 313 3.21 20.36 -9.13
CA VAL A 313 3.03 21.82 -9.19
C VAL A 313 4.32 22.60 -8.95
N LEU A 314 5.20 22.11 -8.08
CA LEU A 314 6.46 22.79 -7.70
C LEU A 314 7.70 22.08 -8.25
N HIS A 315 7.54 21.03 -9.06
CA HIS A 315 8.63 20.21 -9.63
C HIS A 315 9.63 19.69 -8.58
N LYS A 316 9.16 19.44 -7.35
CA LYS A 316 9.95 18.81 -6.27
C LYS A 316 9.99 17.30 -6.44
N GLN A 317 10.74 16.61 -5.58
CA GLN A 317 10.79 15.14 -5.60
C GLN A 317 9.41 14.51 -5.33
N SER A 318 9.11 13.39 -6.00
CA SER A 318 7.88 12.62 -5.78
C SER A 318 7.94 11.82 -4.49
N PHE A 319 6.78 11.34 -4.01
CA PHE A 319 6.74 10.49 -2.81
C PHE A 319 7.65 9.26 -2.96
N TRP A 320 7.61 8.59 -4.12
CA TRP A 320 8.47 7.44 -4.39
C TRP A 320 9.96 7.78 -4.44
N SER A 321 10.35 9.00 -4.81
CA SER A 321 11.76 9.41 -4.78
C SER A 321 12.32 9.37 -3.35
N TYR A 322 11.58 9.94 -2.39
CA TYR A 322 11.95 9.90 -0.97
C TYR A 322 11.97 8.47 -0.44
N MET A 323 10.90 7.70 -0.68
CA MET A 323 10.81 6.30 -0.23
C MET A 323 11.92 5.43 -0.82
N ASN A 324 12.24 5.58 -2.11
CA ASN A 324 13.31 4.82 -2.74
C ASN A 324 14.67 5.16 -2.13
N THR A 325 14.93 6.45 -1.87
CA THR A 325 16.18 6.89 -1.24
C THR A 325 16.29 6.35 0.19
N LEU A 326 15.17 6.24 0.91
CA LEU A 326 15.09 5.66 2.25
C LEU A 326 15.28 4.13 2.25
N LEU A 327 14.67 3.41 1.30
CA LEU A 327 14.61 1.95 1.29
C LEU A 327 15.79 1.27 0.59
N ARG A 328 16.43 1.92 -0.39
CA ARG A 328 17.60 1.36 -1.11
C ARG A 328 18.76 0.98 -0.17
N PRO A 329 19.15 1.81 0.83
CA PRO A 329 20.20 1.46 1.78
C PRO A 329 19.87 0.20 2.60
N LEU A 330 18.62 0.05 3.05
CA LEU A 330 18.17 -1.12 3.82
C LEU A 330 18.41 -2.44 3.09
N VAL A 331 18.10 -2.47 1.79
CA VAL A 331 18.21 -3.69 0.99
C VAL A 331 19.65 -3.94 0.52
N SER A 332 20.42 -2.88 0.26
CA SER A 332 21.81 -2.99 -0.20
C SER A 332 22.83 -3.17 0.94
N GLY A 333 22.42 -3.00 2.20
CA GLY A 333 23.31 -3.03 3.36
C GLY A 333 24.30 -1.86 3.42
N LYS A 334 24.02 -0.79 2.65
CA LYS A 334 24.82 0.44 2.64
C LYS A 334 24.33 1.39 3.73
N PRO A 335 25.20 2.28 4.24
CA PRO A 335 24.75 3.33 5.15
C PRO A 335 23.65 4.16 4.47
N ALA A 336 22.62 4.51 5.25
CA ALA A 336 21.60 5.44 4.78
C ALA A 336 22.24 6.82 4.52
N ALA A 337 21.64 7.58 3.61
CA ALA A 337 22.02 8.98 3.44
C ALA A 337 21.86 9.73 4.78
N GLU A 338 22.71 10.74 5.03
CA GLU A 338 22.73 11.50 6.29
C GLU A 338 21.35 12.06 6.67
N GLN A 339 20.57 12.48 5.65
CA GLN A 339 19.18 12.97 5.78
C GLN A 339 18.19 11.92 6.34
N PHE A 340 18.54 10.63 6.30
CA PHE A 340 17.76 9.53 6.85
C PHE A 340 18.47 8.84 8.02
N SER A 341 19.38 9.56 8.68
CA SER A 341 20.03 9.10 9.90
C SER A 341 18.98 8.71 10.95
N GLY A 342 19.13 7.52 11.51
CA GLY A 342 18.25 6.98 12.54
C GLY A 342 17.19 5.97 12.08
N LEU A 343 17.21 5.51 10.83
CA LEU A 343 16.46 4.31 10.46
C LEU A 343 16.98 3.10 11.27
N PRO A 344 16.11 2.23 11.85
CA PRO A 344 16.56 1.11 12.68
C PRO A 344 17.53 0.20 11.93
N THR A 345 18.69 -0.07 12.54
CA THR A 345 19.75 -0.93 11.98
C THR A 345 19.38 -2.41 12.01
N HIS A 346 18.39 -2.81 12.82
CA HIS A 346 17.98 -4.20 13.02
C HIS A 346 16.66 -4.50 12.30
N CYS A 347 16.75 -4.87 11.02
CA CYS A 347 15.66 -5.51 10.30
C CYS A 347 16.04 -6.98 10.00
N LYS A 348 15.24 -7.92 10.50
CA LYS A 348 15.51 -9.37 10.36
C LYS A 348 15.53 -9.83 8.90
N ASP A 349 14.68 -9.24 8.07
CA ASP A 349 14.55 -9.53 6.65
C ASP A 349 14.30 -8.21 5.89
N PRO A 350 15.37 -7.46 5.57
CA PRO A 350 15.25 -6.14 4.93
C PRO A 350 14.57 -6.21 3.55
N LEU A 351 14.80 -7.28 2.79
CA LEU A 351 14.22 -7.43 1.46
C LEU A 351 12.72 -7.74 1.55
N GLY A 352 12.31 -8.70 2.39
CA GLY A 352 10.89 -8.98 2.59
C GLY A 352 10.14 -7.81 3.22
N PHE A 353 10.75 -7.11 4.18
CA PHE A 353 10.20 -5.87 4.73
C PHE A 353 9.96 -4.82 3.63
N THR A 354 10.94 -4.62 2.75
CA THR A 354 10.83 -3.63 1.68
C THR A 354 9.72 -3.99 0.70
N TRP A 355 9.61 -5.26 0.31
CA TRP A 355 8.49 -5.75 -0.50
C TRP A 355 7.13 -5.53 0.18
N TRP A 356 7.06 -5.85 1.47
CA TRP A 356 5.84 -5.68 2.26
C TRP A 356 5.45 -4.21 2.34
N LEU A 357 6.37 -3.32 2.72
CA LEU A 357 6.08 -1.90 2.88
C LEU A 357 5.68 -1.25 1.54
N VAL A 358 6.43 -1.47 0.47
CA VAL A 358 6.11 -0.91 -0.86
C VAL A 358 4.70 -1.33 -1.29
N THR A 359 4.34 -2.60 -1.06
CA THR A 359 3.00 -3.10 -1.41
C THR A 359 1.91 -2.40 -0.60
N HIS A 360 2.07 -2.27 0.72
CA HIS A 360 1.02 -1.68 1.56
C HIS A 360 0.92 -0.15 1.41
N VAL A 361 2.04 0.53 1.14
CA VAL A 361 2.02 1.96 0.81
C VAL A 361 1.38 2.19 -0.56
N ALA A 362 1.63 1.32 -1.54
CA ALA A 362 0.95 1.37 -2.83
C ALA A 362 -0.57 1.17 -2.68
N MET A 363 -1.03 0.30 -1.77
CA MET A 363 -2.45 0.16 -1.44
C MET A 363 -3.05 1.45 -0.87
N LEU A 364 -2.31 2.19 -0.02
CA LEU A 364 -2.77 3.51 0.46
C LEU A 364 -2.85 4.55 -0.66
N GLY A 365 -2.13 4.36 -1.77
CA GLY A 365 -2.21 5.22 -2.96
C GLY A 365 -3.58 5.22 -3.64
N GLN A 366 -4.48 4.28 -3.31
CA GLN A 366 -5.86 4.22 -3.82
C GLN A 366 -6.80 5.21 -3.11
N TYR A 367 -6.41 5.80 -1.98
CA TYR A 367 -7.23 6.76 -1.26
C TYR A 367 -7.25 8.09 -2.02
N SER A 368 -8.45 8.59 -2.30
CA SER A 368 -8.65 9.92 -2.86
C SER A 368 -8.35 11.02 -1.84
N ARG A 369 -8.33 12.27 -2.32
CA ARG A 369 -8.23 13.47 -1.46
C ARG A 369 -9.38 13.62 -0.46
N ASN A 370 -10.47 12.87 -0.65
CA ASN A 370 -11.65 12.84 0.22
C ASN A 370 -11.65 11.62 1.15
N GLY A 371 -10.64 10.75 1.10
CA GLY A 371 -10.53 9.57 1.96
C GLY A 371 -11.32 8.35 1.49
N THR A 372 -12.01 8.44 0.35
CA THR A 372 -12.66 7.29 -0.28
C THR A 372 -11.69 6.54 -1.18
N ILE A 373 -11.74 5.20 -1.18
CA ILE A 373 -11.00 4.36 -2.14
C ILE A 373 -11.58 4.62 -3.54
N GLN A 374 -10.74 5.02 -4.49
CA GLN A 374 -11.12 5.22 -5.88
C GLN A 374 -10.19 4.45 -6.81
N ASN A 375 -10.68 4.07 -7.98
CA ASN A 375 -9.88 3.43 -9.03
C ASN A 375 -8.93 4.41 -9.76
N GLU A 376 -9.07 5.72 -9.52
CA GLU A 376 -8.17 6.72 -10.11
C GLU A 376 -6.80 6.70 -9.42
N LYS A 377 -5.75 6.57 -10.23
CA LYS A 377 -4.36 6.46 -9.77
C LYS A 377 -3.85 7.83 -9.29
N ASN A 378 -3.98 8.10 -8.00
CA ASN A 378 -3.44 9.34 -7.39
C ASN A 378 -1.91 9.31 -7.30
N LEU A 379 -1.36 8.12 -7.04
CA LEU A 379 0.06 7.84 -6.94
C LEU A 379 0.54 7.08 -8.19
N SER A 380 1.66 7.52 -8.77
CA SER A 380 2.29 6.83 -9.90
C SER A 380 2.83 5.45 -9.49
N ASP A 381 3.10 4.60 -10.48
CA ASP A 381 3.80 3.33 -10.22
C ASP A 381 5.28 3.56 -9.88
N ASN A 382 5.91 2.55 -9.29
CA ASN A 382 7.32 2.57 -8.91
C ASN A 382 8.03 1.32 -9.45
N TRP A 383 7.72 0.93 -10.69
CA TRP A 383 8.25 -0.32 -11.28
C TRP A 383 9.77 -0.34 -11.37
N THR A 384 10.41 0.81 -11.57
CA THR A 384 11.87 0.91 -11.64
C THR A 384 12.54 0.38 -10.36
N PHE A 385 12.03 0.77 -9.18
CA PHE A 385 12.54 0.26 -7.91
C PHE A 385 12.14 -1.21 -7.69
N VAL A 386 10.91 -1.59 -8.04
CA VAL A 386 10.44 -2.98 -7.91
C VAL A 386 11.26 -3.95 -8.77
N GLU A 387 11.70 -3.53 -9.96
CA GLU A 387 12.60 -4.31 -10.80
C GLU A 387 13.97 -4.55 -10.16
N GLU A 388 14.48 -3.61 -9.38
CA GLU A 388 15.68 -3.81 -8.57
C GLU A 388 15.43 -4.85 -7.46
N LEU A 389 14.28 -4.77 -6.77
CA LEU A 389 13.91 -5.78 -5.76
C LEU A 389 13.72 -7.18 -6.36
N LEU A 390 13.18 -7.27 -7.58
CA LEU A 390 13.03 -8.53 -8.31
C LEU A 390 14.39 -9.16 -8.65
N LYS A 391 15.36 -8.36 -9.08
CA LYS A 391 16.73 -8.83 -9.34
C LYS A 391 17.36 -9.44 -8.08
N LEU A 392 17.11 -8.85 -6.91
CA LEU A 392 17.60 -9.35 -5.63
C LEU A 392 16.86 -10.60 -5.14
N THR A 393 15.58 -10.73 -5.48
CA THR A 393 14.74 -11.90 -5.16
C THR A 393 15.26 -13.20 -5.79
N GLY A 394 15.92 -13.11 -6.95
CA GLY A 394 16.49 -14.28 -7.64
C GLY A 394 17.69 -14.95 -6.93
N ASN A 395 18.17 -14.40 -5.82
CA ASN A 395 19.33 -14.92 -5.09
C ASN A 395 19.00 -16.25 -4.37
N PRO A 396 19.84 -17.31 -4.51
CA PRO A 396 19.59 -18.63 -3.91
C PRO A 396 19.39 -18.62 -2.39
N LYS A 397 19.89 -17.62 -1.66
CA LYS A 397 19.73 -17.49 -0.20
C LYS A 397 18.30 -17.17 0.24
N VAL A 398 17.44 -16.71 -0.69
CA VAL A 398 16.13 -16.12 -0.39
C VAL A 398 14.98 -16.98 -0.95
N LYS A 399 15.27 -18.21 -1.41
CA LYS A 399 14.30 -19.09 -2.10
C LYS A 399 12.99 -19.32 -1.33
N GLU A 400 13.06 -19.37 0.00
CA GLU A 400 11.87 -19.54 0.86
C GLU A 400 10.95 -18.31 0.87
N GLN A 401 11.47 -17.11 0.60
CA GLN A 401 10.71 -15.85 0.57
C GLN A 401 10.25 -15.44 -0.83
N VAL A 402 10.70 -16.13 -1.89
CA VAL A 402 10.29 -15.83 -3.28
C VAL A 402 8.76 -15.84 -3.41
N ARG A 403 8.08 -16.77 -2.72
CA ARG A 403 6.60 -16.82 -2.72
C ARG A 403 5.98 -15.51 -2.23
N MET A 404 6.51 -14.96 -1.14
CA MET A 404 6.07 -13.67 -0.60
C MET A 404 6.31 -12.56 -1.63
N HIS A 405 7.52 -12.47 -2.19
CA HIS A 405 7.87 -11.39 -3.12
C HIS A 405 7.02 -11.42 -4.39
N VAL A 406 6.76 -12.61 -4.95
CA VAL A 406 5.87 -12.74 -6.13
C VAL A 406 4.42 -12.42 -5.77
N HIS A 407 3.97 -12.71 -4.54
CA HIS A 407 2.64 -12.34 -4.08
C HIS A 407 2.48 -10.82 -3.91
N CYS A 408 3.50 -10.15 -3.39
CA CYS A 408 3.59 -8.70 -3.38
C CYS A 408 3.59 -8.14 -4.80
N CYS A 409 4.39 -8.70 -5.71
CA CYS A 409 4.43 -8.31 -7.12
C CYS A 409 3.07 -8.46 -7.82
N LEU A 410 2.32 -9.54 -7.55
CA LEU A 410 0.95 -9.71 -8.02
C LEU A 410 0.02 -8.59 -7.52
N SER A 411 0.11 -8.26 -6.23
CA SER A 411 -0.66 -7.16 -5.66
C SER A 411 -0.35 -5.83 -6.34
N LEU A 412 0.92 -5.56 -6.61
CA LEU A 412 1.36 -4.38 -7.35
C LEU A 412 0.89 -4.39 -8.81
N CYS A 413 0.83 -5.54 -9.49
CA CYS A 413 0.25 -5.64 -10.83
C CYS A 413 -1.27 -5.40 -10.86
N LEU A 414 -1.98 -5.64 -9.75
CA LEU A 414 -3.41 -5.32 -9.62
C LEU A 414 -3.64 -3.84 -9.29
N LEU A 415 -2.67 -3.21 -8.59
CA LEU A 415 -2.71 -1.79 -8.21
C LEU A 415 -2.25 -0.86 -9.34
N TRP A 416 -1.18 -1.24 -10.02
CA TRP A 416 -0.54 -0.48 -11.07
C TRP A 416 -0.78 -1.12 -12.43
N GLU A 417 -0.34 -0.46 -13.50
CA GLU A 417 -0.26 -1.15 -14.79
C GLU A 417 0.82 -2.23 -14.75
N PRO A 418 0.53 -3.50 -15.10
CA PRO A 418 1.55 -4.54 -15.08
C PRO A 418 2.78 -4.22 -15.96
N SER A 419 3.98 -4.52 -15.46
CA SER A 419 5.25 -4.26 -16.18
C SER A 419 5.77 -5.49 -16.93
N THR A 420 6.03 -5.30 -18.24
CA THR A 420 6.69 -6.30 -19.10
C THR A 420 8.09 -6.66 -18.63
N SER A 421 8.82 -5.70 -18.06
CA SER A 421 10.18 -5.91 -17.53
C SER A 421 10.13 -6.72 -16.23
N ALA A 422 9.18 -6.42 -15.34
CA ALA A 422 8.98 -7.16 -14.09
C ALA A 422 8.65 -8.64 -14.34
N VAL A 423 7.66 -8.93 -15.22
CA VAL A 423 7.30 -10.32 -15.56
C VAL A 423 8.44 -11.06 -16.25
N SER A 424 9.23 -10.36 -17.08
CA SER A 424 10.40 -10.96 -17.73
C SER A 424 11.49 -11.34 -16.73
N THR A 425 11.74 -10.49 -15.73
CA THR A 425 12.69 -10.77 -14.65
C THR A 425 12.26 -12.00 -13.85
N LEU A 426 10.96 -12.11 -13.51
CA LEU A 426 10.42 -13.30 -12.87
C LEU A 426 10.54 -14.54 -13.75
N TRP A 427 10.26 -14.41 -15.05
CA TRP A 427 10.38 -15.50 -16.00
C TRP A 427 11.80 -16.05 -16.07
N GLU A 428 12.83 -15.20 -16.06
CA GLU A 428 14.23 -15.66 -16.02
C GLU A 428 14.55 -16.53 -14.81
N TYR A 429 13.95 -16.24 -13.65
CA TYR A 429 14.09 -17.06 -12.46
C TYR A 429 13.35 -18.40 -12.63
N TYR A 430 12.08 -18.39 -13.05
CA TYR A 430 11.27 -19.60 -13.16
C TYR A 430 11.71 -20.52 -14.29
N SER A 431 12.18 -19.98 -15.43
CA SER A 431 12.64 -20.79 -16.56
C SER A 431 13.88 -21.64 -16.21
N LYS A 432 14.77 -21.08 -15.37
CA LYS A 432 15.95 -21.80 -14.85
C LYS A 432 15.55 -22.91 -13.88
N ASN A 433 14.53 -22.67 -13.07
CA ASN A 433 14.10 -23.58 -11.99
C ASN A 433 12.84 -24.38 -12.35
N LEU A 434 12.46 -24.50 -13.62
CA LEU A 434 11.14 -25.02 -14.02
C LEU A 434 10.83 -26.43 -13.47
N SER A 435 11.86 -27.26 -13.24
CA SER A 435 11.74 -28.60 -12.64
C SER A 435 11.59 -28.60 -11.10
N ALA A 436 11.58 -27.46 -10.42
CA ALA A 436 11.40 -27.37 -8.98
C ALA A 436 9.92 -27.52 -8.58
N SER A 437 9.67 -27.95 -7.33
CA SER A 437 8.31 -28.10 -6.80
C SER A 437 7.65 -26.77 -6.42
N PHE A 438 8.45 -25.74 -6.11
CA PHE A 438 8.00 -24.41 -5.64
C PHE A 438 7.13 -24.43 -4.35
N THR A 439 7.08 -25.58 -3.67
CA THR A 439 6.35 -25.81 -2.42
C THR A 439 7.16 -25.37 -1.21
N VAL A 440 6.47 -24.97 -0.14
CA VAL A 440 7.07 -24.60 1.14
C VAL A 440 6.88 -25.78 2.10
N PRO A 441 7.93 -26.46 2.58
CA PRO A 441 7.81 -27.73 3.30
C PRO A 441 6.93 -27.70 4.57
N TRP A 442 6.97 -26.61 5.34
CA TRP A 442 6.23 -26.48 6.60
C TRP A 442 4.76 -26.07 6.44
N LEU A 443 4.34 -25.64 5.24
CA LEU A 443 2.97 -25.19 5.01
C LEU A 443 1.99 -26.37 4.83
N GLY A 444 2.48 -27.61 4.94
CA GLY A 444 1.69 -28.82 4.76
C GLY A 444 1.27 -29.03 3.30
N MET A 445 0.73 -30.22 3.01
CA MET A 445 0.29 -30.58 1.66
C MET A 445 -1.05 -29.95 1.24
N SER A 446 -1.55 -28.92 1.93
CA SER A 446 -2.87 -28.34 1.66
C SER A 446 -2.98 -27.59 0.31
N GLY A 447 -1.87 -27.42 -0.41
CA GLY A 447 -1.84 -26.99 -1.82
C GLY A 447 -1.27 -28.06 -2.79
N LEU A 448 -1.12 -29.30 -2.33
CA LEU A 448 -0.56 -30.45 -3.05
C LEU A 448 -1.63 -31.48 -3.47
N GLY A 449 -2.87 -31.35 -2.98
CA GLY A 449 -4.02 -31.96 -3.64
C GLY A 449 -4.32 -31.12 -4.87
N THR A 450 -3.83 -31.39 -6.06
CA THR A 450 -3.57 -32.67 -6.71
C THR A 450 -2.53 -32.34 -7.79
N LEU A 451 -1.57 -33.22 -8.13
CA LEU A 451 -1.13 -33.25 -9.53
C LEU A 451 -2.43 -33.36 -10.32
N SER A 452 -2.81 -32.33 -11.11
CA SER A 452 -4.10 -32.28 -11.79
C SER A 452 -4.28 -33.60 -12.54
N LYS A 453 -5.11 -34.49 -11.99
CA LYS A 453 -5.16 -35.90 -12.41
C LYS A 453 -5.81 -36.01 -13.77
N THR A 454 -6.75 -35.12 -14.04
CA THR A 454 -7.54 -35.06 -15.27
C THR A 454 -7.15 -33.84 -16.12
N PRO A 455 -7.37 -33.91 -17.45
CA PRO A 455 -7.26 -32.76 -18.35
C PRO A 455 -8.06 -31.54 -17.90
N LEU A 456 -9.33 -31.72 -17.49
CA LEU A 456 -10.18 -30.61 -17.06
C LEU A 456 -9.61 -29.91 -15.82
N ALA A 457 -9.17 -30.67 -14.82
CA ALA A 457 -8.56 -30.10 -13.62
C ALA A 457 -7.30 -29.26 -13.94
N LEU A 458 -6.51 -29.68 -14.93
CA LEU A 458 -5.35 -28.91 -15.40
C LEU A 458 -5.79 -27.60 -16.09
N LEU A 459 -6.85 -27.66 -16.90
CA LEU A 459 -7.41 -26.49 -17.56
C LEU A 459 -8.06 -25.51 -16.57
N GLU A 460 -8.81 -25.99 -15.58
CA GLU A 460 -9.40 -25.20 -14.50
C GLU A 460 -8.32 -24.51 -13.66
N GLN A 461 -7.21 -25.19 -13.40
CA GLN A 461 -6.05 -24.61 -12.73
C GLN A 461 -5.46 -23.45 -13.56
N ALA A 462 -5.36 -23.60 -14.89
CA ALA A 462 -4.95 -22.51 -15.78
C ALA A 462 -5.95 -21.34 -15.76
N ARG A 463 -7.27 -21.61 -15.75
CA ARG A 463 -8.31 -20.57 -15.62
C ARG A 463 -8.20 -19.81 -14.30
N SER A 464 -7.95 -20.52 -13.19
CA SER A 464 -7.78 -19.91 -11.86
C SER A 464 -6.59 -18.94 -11.81
N CYS A 465 -5.58 -19.14 -12.67
CA CYS A 465 -4.46 -18.22 -12.82
C CYS A 465 -4.82 -17.01 -13.70
N CYS A 466 -5.74 -17.18 -14.65
CA CYS A 466 -6.15 -16.13 -15.59
C CYS A 466 -7.16 -15.14 -15.01
N SER A 467 -7.87 -15.52 -13.94
CA SER A 467 -8.85 -14.68 -13.24
C SER A 467 -8.42 -14.45 -11.77
N PRO A 468 -7.37 -13.63 -11.53
CA PRO A 468 -6.92 -13.38 -10.16
C PRO A 468 -8.02 -12.69 -9.36
N SER A 469 -8.16 -13.10 -8.09
CA SER A 469 -9.14 -12.50 -7.19
C SER A 469 -8.83 -11.01 -6.98
N PRO A 470 -9.86 -10.15 -6.81
CA PRO A 470 -9.66 -8.74 -6.54
C PRO A 470 -8.78 -8.50 -5.31
N LEU A 471 -8.11 -7.35 -5.30
CA LEU A 471 -7.33 -6.89 -4.14
C LEU A 471 -8.23 -6.86 -2.88
N HIS A 472 -7.65 -7.14 -1.72
CA HIS A 472 -8.34 -7.24 -0.41
C HIS A 472 -9.34 -8.39 -0.24
N SER A 473 -9.66 -9.15 -1.30
CA SER A 473 -10.52 -10.32 -1.16
C SER A 473 -9.88 -11.43 -0.31
N PRO A 474 -10.68 -12.27 0.38
CA PRO A 474 -10.17 -13.45 1.08
C PRO A 474 -9.39 -14.38 0.14
N GLY A 475 -9.80 -14.50 -1.13
CA GLY A 475 -9.11 -15.32 -2.13
C GLY A 475 -7.70 -14.81 -2.43
N HIS A 476 -7.52 -13.49 -2.52
CA HIS A 476 -6.20 -12.88 -2.74
C HIS A 476 -5.33 -12.98 -1.49
N THR A 477 -5.83 -12.59 -0.33
CA THR A 477 -5.06 -12.60 0.93
C THR A 477 -4.62 -14.01 1.33
N GLN A 478 -5.44 -15.03 1.07
CA GLN A 478 -5.13 -16.43 1.39
C GLN A 478 -4.31 -17.16 0.32
N LEU A 479 -4.00 -16.52 -0.82
CA LEU A 479 -3.30 -17.14 -1.94
C LEU A 479 -1.92 -17.71 -1.55
N TYR A 480 -1.24 -17.11 -0.58
CA TYR A 480 0.03 -17.63 -0.06
C TYR A 480 -0.10 -19.06 0.50
N ARG A 481 -1.27 -19.36 1.11
CA ARG A 481 -1.59 -20.67 1.71
C ARG A 481 -2.05 -21.70 0.67
N SER A 482 -2.80 -21.26 -0.33
CA SER A 482 -3.43 -22.16 -1.32
C SER A 482 -2.59 -22.41 -2.58
N ALA A 483 -1.63 -21.53 -2.90
CA ALA A 483 -0.86 -21.63 -4.14
C ALA A 483 0.66 -21.68 -3.90
N ASN A 484 1.37 -22.36 -4.79
CA ASN A 484 2.83 -22.33 -4.82
C ASN A 484 3.33 -21.08 -5.58
N SER A 485 4.61 -20.73 -5.46
CA SER A 485 5.12 -19.47 -6.03
C SER A 485 5.02 -19.39 -7.56
N PHE A 486 5.11 -20.53 -8.26
CA PHE A 486 4.93 -20.59 -9.71
C PHE A 486 3.50 -20.27 -10.13
N HIS A 487 2.49 -20.75 -9.39
CA HIS A 487 1.09 -20.42 -9.64
C HIS A 487 0.78 -18.93 -9.41
N ILE A 488 1.42 -18.31 -8.42
CA ILE A 488 1.30 -16.86 -8.20
C ILE A 488 1.97 -16.11 -9.35
N PHE A 489 3.14 -16.57 -9.82
CA PHE A 489 3.79 -16.03 -11.02
C PHE A 489 2.90 -16.15 -12.27
N LEU A 490 2.21 -17.28 -12.48
CA LEU A 490 1.32 -17.43 -13.63
C LEU A 490 0.15 -16.43 -13.61
N ARG A 491 -0.31 -16.00 -12.43
CA ARG A 491 -1.28 -14.91 -12.29
C ARG A 491 -0.70 -13.56 -12.72
N VAL A 492 0.54 -13.27 -12.30
CA VAL A 492 1.28 -12.08 -12.77
C VAL A 492 1.42 -12.11 -14.29
N LEU A 493 1.83 -13.25 -14.85
CA LEU A 493 1.98 -13.44 -16.28
C LEU A 493 0.66 -13.24 -17.02
N ALA A 494 -0.43 -13.81 -16.52
CA ALA A 494 -1.74 -13.67 -17.13
C ALA A 494 -2.19 -12.20 -17.19
N LEU A 495 -2.01 -11.44 -16.09
CA LEU A 495 -2.30 -10.00 -16.06
C LEU A 495 -1.49 -9.21 -17.08
N CYS A 496 -0.20 -9.54 -17.25
CA CYS A 496 0.63 -8.88 -18.26
C CYS A 496 0.23 -9.24 -19.69
N LEU A 497 -0.21 -10.47 -19.95
CA LEU A 497 -0.63 -10.93 -21.28
C LEU A 497 -2.02 -10.43 -21.69
N ALA A 498 -2.89 -10.16 -20.71
CA ALA A 498 -4.22 -9.58 -20.91
C ALA A 498 -4.18 -8.11 -21.36
N GLN A 499 -3.01 -7.46 -21.33
CA GLN A 499 -2.87 -6.07 -21.76
C GLN A 499 -3.01 -5.95 -23.28
N ASP A 500 -4.17 -5.47 -23.74
CA ASP A 500 -4.39 -5.09 -25.13
C ASP A 500 -3.91 -3.65 -25.38
N ARG A 501 -2.59 -3.44 -25.36
CA ARG A 501 -1.97 -2.14 -25.67
C ARG A 501 -1.02 -2.22 -26.86
N ALA A 502 -0.97 -1.13 -27.63
CA ALA A 502 -0.05 -0.95 -28.75
C ALA A 502 -0.06 -2.11 -29.77
N GLY A 503 -1.25 -2.61 -30.15
CA GLY A 503 -1.39 -3.69 -31.12
C GLY A 503 -0.77 -5.02 -30.69
N GLY A 504 -0.73 -5.30 -29.38
CA GLY A 504 -0.21 -6.53 -28.81
C GLY A 504 1.32 -6.61 -28.71
N VAL A 505 2.05 -5.50 -28.85
CA VAL A 505 3.53 -5.49 -28.75
C VAL A 505 4.05 -6.06 -27.41
N PRO A 506 3.54 -5.66 -26.23
CA PRO A 506 3.97 -6.24 -24.95
C PRO A 506 3.73 -7.76 -24.88
N GLN A 507 2.55 -8.19 -25.32
CA GLN A 507 2.14 -9.59 -25.36
C GLN A 507 3.08 -10.42 -26.25
N ARG A 508 3.42 -9.93 -27.45
CA ARG A 508 4.37 -10.57 -28.38
C ARG A 508 5.77 -10.64 -27.80
N GLN A 509 6.25 -9.61 -27.12
CA GLN A 509 7.56 -9.61 -26.46
C GLN A 509 7.64 -10.67 -25.35
N ILE A 510 6.61 -10.74 -24.50
CA ILE A 510 6.53 -11.76 -23.44
C ILE A 510 6.49 -13.16 -24.07
N LYS A 511 5.64 -13.37 -25.07
CA LYS A 511 5.54 -14.64 -25.82
C LYS A 511 6.89 -15.08 -26.39
N GLY A 512 7.60 -14.18 -27.08
CA GLY A 512 8.93 -14.46 -27.64
C GLY A 512 9.98 -14.79 -26.57
N ARG A 513 9.97 -14.08 -25.43
CA ARG A 513 10.85 -14.37 -24.28
C ARG A 513 10.54 -15.72 -23.62
N ILE A 514 9.28 -16.15 -23.61
CA ILE A 514 8.91 -17.49 -23.13
C ILE A 514 9.43 -18.55 -24.09
N TYR A 515 9.09 -18.45 -25.38
CA TYR A 515 9.43 -19.48 -26.36
C TYR A 515 10.93 -19.67 -26.53
N SER A 516 11.71 -18.59 -26.49
CA SER A 516 13.17 -18.65 -26.62
C SER A 516 13.89 -19.43 -25.50
N LYS A 517 13.26 -19.67 -24.34
CA LYS A 517 13.85 -20.47 -23.26
C LYS A 517 13.70 -21.98 -23.47
N PHE A 518 12.87 -22.41 -24.41
CA PHE A 518 12.62 -23.82 -24.69
C PHE A 518 13.39 -24.26 -25.94
N SER A 519 14.57 -24.83 -25.71
CA SER A 519 15.32 -25.55 -26.73
C SER A 519 15.01 -27.05 -26.67
N SER A 520 15.35 -27.79 -27.73
CA SER A 520 15.24 -29.26 -27.75
C SER A 520 15.94 -29.89 -26.53
N LYS A 521 17.17 -29.44 -26.21
CA LYS A 521 17.89 -29.86 -25.00
C LYS A 521 17.11 -29.57 -23.71
N LYS A 522 16.59 -28.35 -23.55
CA LYS A 522 15.84 -27.97 -22.35
C LYS A 522 14.58 -28.82 -22.17
N MET A 523 13.85 -29.10 -23.26
CA MET A 523 12.65 -29.94 -23.22
C MET A 523 12.97 -31.37 -22.75
N GLN A 524 14.05 -31.95 -23.25
CA GLN A 524 14.49 -33.31 -22.88
C GLN A 524 14.96 -33.42 -21.42
N GLU A 525 15.47 -32.33 -20.84
CA GLU A 525 15.95 -32.26 -19.45
C GLU A 525 14.82 -32.00 -18.43
N LEU A 526 13.56 -31.81 -18.86
CA LEU A 526 12.47 -31.56 -17.93
C LEU A 526 12.12 -32.82 -17.11
N SER A 527 12.06 -32.64 -15.80
CA SER A 527 11.42 -33.61 -14.90
C SER A 527 9.91 -33.66 -15.14
N GLU A 528 9.20 -34.64 -14.56
CA GLU A 528 7.73 -34.67 -14.60
C GLU A 528 7.11 -33.38 -14.03
N ALA A 529 7.66 -32.86 -12.92
CA ALA A 529 7.25 -31.57 -12.37
C ALA A 529 7.51 -30.41 -13.34
N GLY A 530 8.66 -30.42 -14.02
CA GLY A 530 9.02 -29.44 -15.05
C GLY A 530 8.08 -29.48 -16.25
N LEU A 531 7.68 -30.67 -16.68
CA LEU A 531 6.71 -30.86 -17.76
C LEU A 531 5.30 -30.41 -17.35
N MET A 532 4.86 -30.68 -16.12
CA MET A 532 3.59 -30.13 -15.61
C MET A 532 3.61 -28.60 -15.57
N ASN A 533 4.69 -28.00 -15.09
CA ASN A 533 4.84 -26.54 -15.06
C ASN A 533 4.86 -25.95 -16.48
N PHE A 534 5.49 -26.63 -17.44
CA PHE A 534 5.46 -26.28 -18.86
C PHE A 534 4.03 -26.29 -19.42
N LEU A 535 3.28 -27.38 -19.18
CA LEU A 535 1.91 -27.51 -19.68
C LEU A 535 1.00 -26.43 -19.11
N LEU A 536 1.07 -26.21 -17.80
CA LEU A 536 0.27 -25.18 -17.14
C LEU A 536 0.62 -23.77 -17.64
N LEU A 537 1.90 -23.48 -17.85
CA LEU A 537 2.35 -22.21 -18.44
C LEU A 537 1.74 -21.98 -19.82
N PHE A 538 1.84 -22.96 -20.73
CA PHE A 538 1.33 -22.82 -22.10
C PHE A 538 -0.19 -22.73 -22.13
N LEU A 539 -0.91 -23.42 -21.24
CA LEU A 539 -2.36 -23.26 -21.10
C LEU A 539 -2.74 -21.86 -20.62
N VAL A 540 -2.01 -21.27 -19.67
CA VAL A 540 -2.23 -19.88 -19.24
C VAL A 540 -1.95 -18.90 -20.37
N VAL A 541 -0.88 -19.10 -21.14
CA VAL A 541 -0.58 -18.26 -22.32
C VAL A 541 -1.67 -18.42 -23.38
N ALA A 542 -2.13 -19.63 -23.65
CA ALA A 542 -3.19 -19.92 -24.63
C ALA A 542 -4.55 -19.33 -24.23
N GLN A 543 -4.83 -19.22 -22.92
CA GLN A 543 -6.01 -18.54 -22.42
C GLN A 543 -5.98 -17.03 -22.68
N GLN A 544 -4.81 -16.39 -22.62
CA GLN A 544 -4.68 -14.93 -22.72
C GLN A 544 -4.36 -14.42 -24.13
N VAL A 545 -3.90 -15.31 -25.01
CA VAL A 545 -3.41 -14.98 -26.36
C VAL A 545 -4.16 -15.85 -27.40
N GLU A 546 -3.84 -15.66 -28.67
CA GLU A 546 -4.31 -16.48 -29.78
C GLU A 546 -3.96 -17.97 -29.56
N LEU A 547 -5.00 -18.80 -29.44
CA LEU A 547 -4.90 -20.19 -29.00
C LEU A 547 -4.14 -21.05 -30.01
N GLU A 548 -4.45 -20.93 -31.30
CA GLU A 548 -3.86 -21.76 -32.36
C GLU A 548 -2.35 -21.59 -32.44
N ASP A 549 -1.89 -20.33 -32.38
CA ASP A 549 -0.48 -19.93 -32.32
C ASP A 549 0.27 -20.59 -31.16
N VAL A 550 -0.31 -20.52 -29.96
CA VAL A 550 0.31 -21.04 -28.74
C VAL A 550 0.29 -22.56 -28.72
N ALA A 551 -0.81 -23.17 -29.15
CA ALA A 551 -0.98 -24.61 -29.21
C ALA A 551 -0.05 -25.25 -30.24
N SER A 552 0.04 -24.66 -31.44
CA SER A 552 0.98 -25.08 -32.48
C SER A 552 2.42 -25.09 -31.95
N ARG A 553 2.83 -24.01 -31.29
CA ARG A 553 4.17 -23.92 -30.69
C ARG A 553 4.35 -24.91 -29.54
N ALA A 554 3.35 -25.12 -28.70
CA ALA A 554 3.41 -26.11 -27.61
C ALA A 554 3.61 -27.53 -28.16
N CYS A 555 2.86 -27.89 -29.20
CA CYS A 555 2.96 -29.18 -29.88
C CYS A 555 4.34 -29.39 -30.51
N GLU A 556 4.90 -28.38 -31.18
CA GLU A 556 6.26 -28.42 -31.73
C GLU A 556 7.30 -28.70 -30.63
N LEU A 557 7.22 -27.98 -29.51
CA LEU A 557 8.15 -28.14 -28.38
C LEU A 557 8.00 -29.51 -27.70
N LEU A 558 6.77 -30.01 -27.55
CA LEU A 558 6.52 -31.36 -27.04
C LEU A 558 7.07 -32.44 -27.97
N GLY A 559 7.14 -32.17 -29.27
CA GLY A 559 7.77 -33.03 -30.28
C GLY A 559 9.29 -33.22 -30.11
N PHE A 560 9.96 -32.39 -29.31
CA PHE A 560 11.38 -32.58 -28.98
C PHE A 560 11.64 -33.67 -27.93
N LEU A 561 10.59 -34.13 -27.24
CA LEU A 561 10.70 -35.23 -26.28
C LEU A 561 10.95 -36.55 -27.03
N PRO A 562 11.82 -37.44 -26.49
CA PRO A 562 12.14 -38.69 -27.16
C PRO A 562 10.90 -39.59 -27.26
N SER A 563 10.79 -40.34 -28.35
CA SER A 563 9.70 -41.31 -28.58
C SER A 563 9.60 -42.36 -27.47
N ASN A 564 10.73 -42.71 -26.86
CA ASN A 564 10.84 -43.64 -25.72
C ASN A 564 10.79 -42.93 -24.34
N CYS A 565 10.04 -41.83 -24.23
CA CYS A 565 9.90 -41.11 -22.96
C CYS A 565 9.35 -42.01 -21.82
N PRO A 566 9.68 -41.68 -20.55
CA PRO A 566 9.10 -42.38 -19.41
C PRO A 566 7.57 -42.35 -19.43
N PRO A 567 6.89 -43.40 -18.93
CA PRO A 567 5.43 -43.46 -18.91
C PRO A 567 4.78 -42.26 -18.20
N GLY A 568 5.40 -41.76 -17.13
CA GLY A 568 4.94 -40.54 -16.44
C GLY A 568 4.88 -39.34 -17.39
N HIS A 569 5.97 -39.04 -18.10
CA HIS A 569 5.98 -37.99 -19.13
C HIS A 569 4.91 -38.19 -20.20
N ARG A 570 4.74 -39.42 -20.72
CA ARG A 570 3.71 -39.72 -21.72
C ARG A 570 2.30 -39.38 -21.22
N THR A 571 2.01 -39.75 -19.97
CA THR A 571 0.75 -39.41 -19.30
C THR A 571 0.52 -37.90 -19.27
N LEU A 572 1.56 -37.13 -18.91
CA LEU A 572 1.48 -35.67 -18.86
C LEU A 572 1.27 -35.06 -20.25
N ILE A 573 1.98 -35.54 -21.27
CA ILE A 573 1.84 -35.06 -22.65
C ILE A 573 0.39 -35.23 -23.11
N TRP A 574 -0.17 -36.43 -22.94
CA TRP A 574 -1.57 -36.69 -23.33
C TRP A 574 -2.54 -35.83 -22.53
N ARG A 575 -2.33 -35.66 -21.23
CA ARG A 575 -3.15 -34.76 -20.40
C ARG A 575 -3.13 -33.32 -20.90
N GLY A 576 -1.95 -32.79 -21.21
CA GLY A 576 -1.79 -31.44 -21.74
C GLY A 576 -2.46 -31.25 -23.10
N GLN A 577 -2.32 -32.24 -23.99
CA GLN A 577 -2.94 -32.25 -25.31
C GLN A 577 -4.47 -32.32 -25.22
N LEU A 578 -5.02 -33.15 -24.33
CA LEU A 578 -6.45 -33.21 -24.05
C LEU A 578 -6.96 -31.90 -23.42
N SER A 579 -6.16 -31.24 -22.58
CA SER A 579 -6.50 -29.93 -22.00
C SER A 579 -6.57 -28.84 -23.07
N LEU A 580 -5.67 -28.88 -24.06
CA LEU A 580 -5.74 -28.00 -25.23
C LEU A 580 -6.97 -28.31 -26.07
N LEU A 581 -7.30 -29.59 -26.33
CA LEU A 581 -8.52 -29.97 -27.03
C LEU A 581 -9.80 -29.41 -26.37
N LEU A 582 -9.90 -29.53 -25.04
CA LEU A 582 -10.99 -28.91 -24.27
C LEU A 582 -11.06 -27.40 -24.53
N LEU A 583 -9.93 -26.71 -24.53
CA LEU A 583 -9.85 -25.27 -24.77
C LEU A 583 -10.21 -24.88 -26.22
N PHE A 584 -9.83 -25.69 -27.21
CA PHE A 584 -10.25 -25.52 -28.62
C PHE A 584 -11.77 -25.65 -28.75
N GLN A 585 -12.34 -26.68 -28.12
CA GLN A 585 -13.78 -26.92 -28.13
C GLN A 585 -14.55 -25.76 -27.47
N GLU A 586 -14.06 -25.23 -26.35
CA GLU A 586 -14.64 -24.06 -25.68
C GLU A 586 -14.65 -22.80 -26.53
N ARG A 587 -13.66 -22.65 -27.41
CA ARG A 587 -13.57 -21.54 -28.37
C ARG A 587 -14.23 -21.83 -29.71
N GLY A 588 -14.85 -23.00 -29.88
CA GLY A 588 -15.48 -23.42 -31.14
C GLY A 588 -14.50 -23.59 -32.30
N LEU A 589 -13.24 -23.94 -32.03
CA LEU A 589 -12.20 -24.17 -33.04
C LEU A 589 -12.12 -25.64 -33.47
N ASP A 590 -11.49 -25.90 -34.62
CA ASP A 590 -11.29 -27.27 -35.11
C ASP A 590 -10.35 -28.07 -34.19
N VAL A 591 -10.81 -29.26 -33.81
CA VAL A 591 -10.09 -30.21 -32.96
C VAL A 591 -9.46 -31.35 -33.75
N GLY A 592 -9.78 -31.49 -35.05
CA GLY A 592 -9.47 -32.68 -35.85
C GLY A 592 -7.98 -32.99 -35.91
N ALA A 593 -7.13 -31.99 -36.14
CA ALA A 593 -5.68 -32.19 -36.21
C ALA A 593 -5.10 -32.74 -34.89
N GLN A 594 -5.53 -32.18 -33.76
CA GLN A 594 -4.99 -32.52 -32.44
C GLN A 594 -5.56 -33.85 -31.91
N ALA A 595 -6.83 -34.13 -32.21
CA ALA A 595 -7.47 -35.43 -31.95
C ALA A 595 -6.81 -36.56 -32.75
N ASN A 596 -6.51 -36.35 -34.04
CA ASN A 596 -5.84 -37.34 -34.89
C ASN A 596 -4.42 -37.68 -34.39
N TRP A 597 -3.68 -36.68 -33.94
CA TRP A 597 -2.35 -36.89 -33.34
C TRP A 597 -2.45 -37.73 -32.06
N LEU A 598 -3.37 -37.38 -31.16
CA LEU A 598 -3.61 -38.10 -29.91
C LEU A 598 -4.01 -39.56 -30.16
N ALA A 599 -4.95 -39.80 -31.08
CA ALA A 599 -5.37 -41.13 -31.48
C ALA A 599 -4.21 -41.96 -32.04
N SER A 600 -3.38 -41.37 -32.91
CA SER A 600 -2.20 -42.04 -33.47
C SER A 600 -1.19 -42.42 -32.39
N SER A 601 -0.93 -41.51 -31.44
CA SER A 601 -0.04 -41.73 -30.30
C SER A 601 -0.55 -42.84 -29.37
N PHE A 602 -1.85 -42.85 -29.10
CA PHE A 602 -2.52 -43.90 -28.34
C PHE A 602 -2.40 -45.26 -29.04
N ILE A 603 -2.72 -45.34 -30.33
CA ILE A 603 -2.63 -46.58 -31.13
C ILE A 603 -1.21 -47.15 -31.10
N GLN A 604 -0.19 -46.30 -31.25
CA GLN A 604 1.21 -46.75 -31.19
C GLN A 604 1.55 -47.34 -29.81
N THR A 605 1.12 -46.69 -28.73
CA THR A 605 1.34 -47.14 -27.36
C THR A 605 0.57 -48.42 -27.04
N ALA A 606 -0.67 -48.54 -27.52
CA ALA A 606 -1.47 -49.74 -27.39
C ALA A 606 -0.84 -50.92 -28.14
N LYS A 607 -0.31 -50.70 -29.36
CA LYS A 607 0.44 -51.73 -30.11
C LYS A 607 1.66 -52.23 -29.33
N GLU A 608 2.41 -51.34 -28.69
CA GLU A 608 3.54 -51.70 -27.82
C GLU A 608 3.06 -52.55 -26.62
N PHE A 609 1.95 -52.17 -26.00
CA PHE A 609 1.35 -52.89 -24.87
C PHE A 609 0.88 -54.31 -25.25
N TYR A 610 0.25 -54.48 -26.41
CA TYR A 610 -0.24 -55.78 -26.90
C TYR A 610 0.83 -56.68 -27.53
N ASN A 611 2.03 -56.16 -27.80
CA ASN A 611 3.10 -56.95 -28.40
C ASN A 611 3.57 -58.04 -27.42
N LYS A 612 3.53 -59.30 -27.88
CA LYS A 612 3.90 -60.48 -27.09
C LYS A 612 5.36 -60.44 -26.60
N ASN A 613 6.23 -59.70 -27.30
CA ASN A 613 7.65 -59.57 -26.96
C ASN A 613 7.94 -58.44 -25.96
N THR A 614 6.95 -57.64 -25.58
CA THR A 614 7.12 -56.58 -24.57
C THR A 614 7.24 -57.20 -23.19
N ASP A 615 8.26 -56.81 -22.43
CA ASP A 615 8.46 -57.29 -21.07
C ASP A 615 7.28 -56.97 -20.13
N VAL A 616 7.04 -57.81 -19.13
CA VAL A 616 5.90 -57.69 -18.20
C VAL A 616 5.99 -56.39 -17.40
N SER A 617 7.19 -55.99 -16.96
CA SER A 617 7.36 -54.72 -16.23
C SER A 617 7.04 -53.50 -17.10
N ARG A 618 7.41 -53.57 -18.38
CA ARG A 618 7.10 -52.53 -19.37
C ARG A 618 5.60 -52.46 -19.68
N ARG A 619 4.91 -53.60 -19.82
CA ARG A 619 3.45 -53.62 -20.01
C ARG A 619 2.72 -53.00 -18.83
N LEU A 620 3.10 -53.34 -17.59
CA LEU A 620 2.55 -52.72 -16.39
C LEU A 620 2.76 -51.20 -16.39
N ALA A 621 3.94 -50.74 -16.81
CA ALA A 621 4.24 -49.31 -16.86
C ALA A 621 3.45 -48.56 -17.96
N LEU A 622 3.11 -49.21 -19.08
CA LEU A 622 2.30 -48.65 -20.17
C LEU A 622 0.80 -48.58 -19.83
N TRP A 623 0.32 -49.37 -18.88
CA TRP A 623 -1.08 -49.37 -18.45
C TRP A 623 -1.51 -48.02 -17.86
N GLY A 624 -0.66 -47.40 -17.03
CA GLY A 624 -0.94 -46.09 -16.43
C GLY A 624 -1.27 -45.00 -17.45
N PRO A 625 -0.41 -44.74 -18.45
CA PRO A 625 -0.70 -43.80 -19.54
C PRO A 625 -1.98 -44.14 -20.30
N LEU A 626 -2.18 -45.40 -20.68
CA LEU A 626 -3.35 -45.85 -21.45
C LEU A 626 -4.65 -45.61 -20.68
N GLY A 627 -4.68 -45.93 -19.38
CA GLY A 627 -5.82 -45.64 -18.51
C GLY A 627 -6.10 -44.15 -18.42
N SER A 628 -5.08 -43.32 -18.17
CA SER A 628 -5.24 -41.87 -18.10
C SER A 628 -5.71 -41.24 -19.42
N TYR A 629 -5.36 -41.82 -20.57
CA TYR A 629 -5.88 -41.39 -21.87
C TYR A 629 -7.38 -41.67 -21.99
N LEU A 630 -7.81 -42.90 -21.65
CA LEU A 630 -9.21 -43.29 -21.76
C LEU A 630 -10.10 -42.45 -20.83
N GLU A 631 -9.66 -42.24 -19.59
CA GLU A 631 -10.35 -41.35 -18.63
C GLU A 631 -10.41 -39.91 -19.16
N GLY A 632 -9.30 -39.38 -19.68
CA GLY A 632 -9.27 -38.01 -20.19
C GLY A 632 -10.10 -37.81 -21.47
N VAL A 633 -10.19 -38.81 -22.34
CA VAL A 633 -11.06 -38.76 -23.52
C VAL A 633 -12.53 -38.81 -23.10
N ALA A 634 -12.90 -39.67 -22.14
CA ALA A 634 -14.25 -39.69 -21.59
C ALA A 634 -14.67 -38.31 -21.04
N GLU A 635 -13.78 -37.65 -20.28
CA GLU A 635 -14.01 -36.30 -19.76
C GLU A 635 -14.23 -35.26 -20.88
N VAL A 636 -13.51 -35.35 -22.01
CA VAL A 636 -13.71 -34.46 -23.18
C VAL A 636 -15.09 -34.67 -23.80
N PHE A 637 -15.55 -35.92 -23.93
CA PHE A 637 -16.88 -36.21 -24.45
C PHE A 637 -17.98 -35.69 -23.51
N GLU A 638 -17.86 -35.97 -22.21
CA GLU A 638 -18.84 -35.55 -21.19
C GLU A 638 -18.97 -34.03 -21.06
N THR A 639 -17.89 -33.30 -21.29
CA THR A 639 -17.88 -31.82 -21.23
C THR A 639 -18.29 -31.16 -22.55
N SER A 640 -18.51 -31.93 -23.62
CA SER A 640 -18.83 -31.38 -24.93
C SER A 640 -20.32 -31.12 -25.14
N PRO A 641 -20.73 -29.85 -25.37
CA PRO A 641 -22.12 -29.54 -25.64
C PRO A 641 -22.60 -30.14 -26.98
N ASN A 642 -21.68 -30.41 -27.91
CA ASN A 642 -22.00 -30.92 -29.25
C ASN A 642 -22.02 -32.46 -29.33
N LEU A 643 -21.44 -33.16 -28.35
CA LEU A 643 -21.39 -34.63 -28.32
C LEU A 643 -22.36 -35.25 -27.30
N ASN A 644 -22.96 -34.41 -26.43
CA ASN A 644 -23.94 -34.81 -25.42
C ASN A 644 -25.40 -34.86 -25.94
N HIS A 645 -25.63 -34.85 -27.25
CA HIS A 645 -26.93 -35.19 -27.83
C HIS A 645 -26.97 -36.69 -28.21
N PRO A 646 -27.53 -37.57 -27.36
CA PRO A 646 -27.82 -38.94 -27.75
C PRO A 646 -29.14 -38.99 -28.53
N THR A 647 -29.28 -38.22 -29.61
CA THR A 647 -30.43 -38.32 -30.52
C THR A 647 -30.05 -37.72 -31.87
N ASP A 648 -29.26 -38.43 -32.67
CA ASP A 648 -29.26 -38.31 -34.15
C ASP A 648 -28.55 -39.55 -34.75
N PHE A 649 -28.97 -40.73 -34.28
CA PHE A 649 -28.88 -41.96 -35.04
C PHE A 649 -30.30 -42.53 -35.17
N GLN A 650 -31.04 -42.01 -36.14
CA GLN A 650 -32.14 -42.71 -36.80
C GLN A 650 -31.98 -42.59 -38.32
#